data_AF-A0A7R9CY35-F1
#
_entry.id   AF-A0A7R9CY35-F1
#
_cell.length_a   1.000
_cell.length_b   1.000
_cell.length_c   1.000
_cell.angle_alpha   90.00
_cell.angle_beta   90.00
_cell.angle_gamma   90.00
#
_symmetry.space_group_name_H-M   'P 1'
#
loop_
_entity.id
_entity.type
_entity.pdbx_description
1 polymer ?
#
loop_
_entity_poly.entity_id
_entity_poly.type
_entity_poly.pdbx_seq_one_letter_code
_entity_poly.pdbx_strand_id
1 'polypeptide(L)'
;MFQMYRLPRVLRSTASLCISPARFYAKDVRFGPEVRALMLQGVDILADAVAVTMGPKSSISDAGSNSVRKVSSVIMSRASANYHGVQGRNVILEQSWGSPKITKDGVTVAKGVELKDKFQNIGARLVQDVANNTNEEAGDGTTTATVLARAIAKEGFDKISRGANPIEIRRGVMMAVDAIKENLKALSRPVTTPEEIAQVATISANGDSKIGGLISDAMKRVGKEGVITVKDGKTLLDELEVIEGMKFDRGYISPYFINTTKGAKVEYQDAYILLSEKKISSVQSIIPALELANSQRKPLIIVAEDLDGEALTTLVVNRLKIGLQVAAVKAPGFGDNRKATLQDIAIATGGVVFGDESNTLKLEDVQLSDLGQMGEIVITKDDTLILKGKGNKSDIERRAEQIRDQIENTTSEYEKEKLQERLARLASGVAVLKVGGSSEVEVNEKKDRVNDALNATRAAVEEGIVPGGGTALLRCIPTLDNLKPSNDDQQTGIAIVRKALRMPCMQIAQNAGVDAAVVVSKVEDLGTDHGYDALNNEYVNMIEKGIIDPTKVVRTALTDAAGVASLLTTAEAVVTELPKEESSMGGGGMGGMGGMGGMGGMGGMGISILGAPPRVPNRVLLTASGLPPILGQPYPRTGGKIFHPSAGQLQHDRQGHRRLRRPWPSLPPNQGWRCESLRRRRQVTSESNLGSRDPPSSRVRLGGVARQRVMPVESAEFGGQCAGRPVTERGTRSEDAN
;
A
#
# COMPACT_ATOMS: atom_id res chain seq x y z
N MET A 1 -79.49 6.45 -22.35
CA MET A 1 -79.16 5.46 -21.30
C MET A 1 -77.64 5.42 -21.18
N PHE A 2 -76.95 5.70 -20.08
CA PHE A 2 -77.15 6.49 -18.85
C PHE A 2 -75.81 6.32 -18.07
N GLN A 3 -75.37 7.30 -17.28
CA GLN A 3 -74.10 7.32 -16.49
C GLN A 3 -72.81 7.33 -17.35
N MET A 4 -71.88 8.28 -17.26
CA MET A 4 -71.25 9.06 -16.18
C MET A 4 -69.96 8.45 -15.60
N TYR A 5 -68.92 9.29 -15.64
CA TYR A 5 -67.57 9.11 -15.12
C TYR A 5 -67.47 8.47 -13.73
N ARG A 6 -66.45 7.62 -13.55
CA ARG A 6 -65.86 7.34 -12.23
C ARG A 6 -64.34 7.29 -12.35
N LEU A 7 -63.65 8.15 -11.62
CA LEU A 7 -62.18 8.22 -11.58
C LEU A 7 -61.59 6.92 -10.97
N PRO A 8 -60.55 6.33 -11.58
CA PRO A 8 -59.71 5.35 -10.91
C PRO A 8 -59.05 5.97 -9.66
N ARG A 9 -58.91 5.17 -8.60
CA ARG A 9 -58.30 5.62 -7.34
C ARG A 9 -56.80 5.89 -7.50
N VAL A 10 -56.31 6.87 -6.73
CA VAL A 10 -54.89 7.11 -6.48
C VAL A 10 -54.18 5.78 -6.19
N LEU A 11 -53.19 5.45 -7.01
CA LEU A 11 -52.20 4.43 -6.71
C LEU A 11 -51.43 4.87 -5.46
N ARG A 12 -51.76 4.28 -4.31
CA ARG A 12 -50.84 4.31 -3.16
C ARG A 12 -49.57 3.60 -3.59
N SER A 13 -48.50 4.37 -3.77
CA SER A 13 -47.16 3.81 -3.88
C SER A 13 -46.86 3.06 -2.58
N THR A 14 -47.01 1.73 -2.63
CA THR A 14 -46.31 0.87 -1.69
C THR A 14 -44.84 0.94 -2.09
N ALA A 15 -44.11 1.87 -1.48
CA ALA A 15 -42.66 1.90 -1.57
C ALA A 15 -42.16 0.52 -1.15
N SER A 16 -41.75 -0.29 -2.12
CA SER A 16 -41.14 -1.58 -1.86
C SER A 16 -39.78 -1.29 -1.25
N LEU A 17 -39.74 -1.26 0.08
CA LEU A 17 -38.52 -1.25 0.85
C LEU A 17 -37.70 -2.44 0.36
N CYS A 18 -36.71 -2.14 -0.47
CA CYS A 18 -35.71 -3.09 -0.92
C CYS A 18 -34.81 -3.40 0.27
N ILE A 19 -35.35 -4.19 1.20
CA ILE A 19 -34.61 -4.88 2.24
C ILE A 19 -33.76 -5.89 1.50
N SER A 20 -32.61 -5.43 1.02
CA SER A 20 -31.50 -6.28 0.62
C SER A 20 -31.35 -7.34 1.72
N PRO A 21 -31.48 -8.64 1.41
CA PRO A 21 -31.51 -9.66 2.44
C PRO A 21 -30.14 -9.71 3.11
N ALA A 22 -30.03 -9.01 4.24
CA ALA A 22 -28.85 -8.98 5.07
C ALA A 22 -28.57 -10.42 5.50
N ARG A 23 -27.53 -11.01 4.90
CA ARG A 23 -27.11 -12.36 5.21
C ARG A 23 -26.44 -12.33 6.58
N PHE A 24 -27.27 -12.48 7.62
CA PHE A 24 -26.84 -12.63 9.00
C PHE A 24 -26.12 -13.97 9.17
N TYR A 25 -24.88 -14.05 8.69
CA TYR A 25 -23.97 -15.15 8.99
C TYR A 25 -23.74 -15.20 10.49
N ALA A 26 -23.89 -16.38 11.07
CA ALA A 26 -23.53 -16.61 12.47
C ALA A 26 -22.03 -16.34 12.67
N LYS A 27 -21.66 -15.88 13.86
CA LYS A 27 -20.31 -15.38 14.17
C LYS A 27 -19.70 -16.16 15.34
N ASP A 28 -18.40 -16.45 15.27
CA ASP A 28 -17.61 -16.84 16.45
C ASP A 28 -17.08 -15.56 17.09
N VAL A 29 -17.11 -15.48 18.42
CA VAL A 29 -16.74 -14.29 19.19
C VAL A 29 -15.88 -14.71 20.37
N ARG A 30 -14.64 -14.21 20.41
CA ARG A 30 -13.68 -14.53 21.46
C ARG A 30 -13.12 -13.27 22.10
N PHE A 31 -12.70 -13.40 23.35
CA PHE A 31 -12.38 -12.31 24.25
C PHE A 31 -11.00 -12.49 24.90
N GLY A 32 -10.40 -11.38 25.32
CA GLY A 32 -9.28 -11.37 26.25
C GLY A 32 -8.00 -12.07 25.77
N PRO A 33 -7.23 -12.72 26.68
CA PRO A 33 -5.91 -13.28 26.36
C PRO A 33 -5.91 -14.37 25.28
N GLU A 34 -6.94 -15.22 25.18
CA GLU A 34 -6.99 -16.29 24.18
C GLU A 34 -6.96 -15.73 22.77
N VAL A 35 -7.83 -14.74 22.49
CA VAL A 35 -7.96 -14.17 21.16
C VAL A 35 -6.74 -13.31 20.78
N ARG A 36 -6.12 -12.64 21.75
CA ARG A 36 -4.83 -11.98 21.57
C ARG A 36 -3.72 -12.96 21.21
N ALA A 37 -3.67 -14.14 21.84
CA ALA A 37 -2.68 -15.18 21.52
C ALA A 37 -2.88 -15.73 20.09
N LEU A 38 -4.12 -15.94 19.65
CA LEU A 38 -4.43 -16.38 18.28
C LEU A 38 -4.05 -15.30 17.24
N MET A 39 -4.38 -14.04 17.48
CA MET A 39 -3.93 -12.94 16.60
C MET A 39 -2.39 -12.84 16.56
N LEU A 40 -1.72 -12.96 17.70
CA LEU A 40 -0.25 -12.90 17.78
C LEU A 40 0.42 -14.07 17.04
N GLN A 41 -0.17 -15.27 17.04
CA GLN A 41 0.30 -16.38 16.19
C GLN A 41 0.22 -16.02 14.70
N GLY A 42 -0.86 -15.37 14.26
CA GLY A 42 -0.99 -14.91 12.87
C GLY A 42 0.02 -13.82 12.50
N VAL A 43 0.26 -12.87 13.41
CA VAL A 43 1.30 -11.85 13.32
C VAL A 43 2.69 -12.49 13.21
N ASP A 44 3.05 -13.39 14.13
CA ASP A 44 4.35 -14.06 14.13
C ASP A 44 4.54 -14.92 12.86
N ILE A 45 3.53 -15.67 12.40
CA ILE A 45 3.63 -16.48 11.16
C ILE A 45 3.94 -15.61 9.94
N LEU A 46 3.19 -14.52 9.74
CA LEU A 46 3.40 -13.65 8.58
C LEU A 46 4.71 -12.88 8.68
N ALA A 47 5.02 -12.34 9.87
CA ALA A 47 6.23 -11.56 10.07
C ALA A 47 7.50 -12.43 10.05
N ASP A 48 7.46 -13.69 10.49
CA ASP A 48 8.57 -14.64 10.28
C ASP A 48 8.74 -14.97 8.79
N ALA A 49 7.65 -15.15 8.03
CA ALA A 49 7.70 -15.41 6.59
C ALA A 49 8.24 -14.22 5.77
N VAL A 50 7.98 -12.99 6.21
CA VAL A 50 8.51 -11.75 5.60
C VAL A 50 9.93 -11.45 6.06
N ALA A 51 10.25 -11.66 7.36
CA ALA A 51 11.55 -11.27 7.93
C ALA A 51 12.76 -11.99 7.33
N VAL A 52 12.58 -13.15 6.68
CA VAL A 52 13.69 -13.84 5.97
C VAL A 52 14.23 -13.04 4.78
N THR A 53 13.47 -12.09 4.22
CA THR A 53 13.94 -11.27 3.10
C THR A 53 14.82 -10.09 3.55
N MET A 54 14.81 -9.74 4.85
CA MET A 54 15.54 -8.60 5.39
C MET A 54 17.06 -8.80 5.32
N GLY A 55 17.79 -7.71 5.05
CA GLY A 55 19.25 -7.68 4.96
C GLY A 55 19.73 -7.22 3.58
N PRO A 56 21.05 -7.21 3.34
CA PRO A 56 21.61 -6.82 2.04
C PRO A 56 21.06 -7.71 0.92
N LYS A 57 20.71 -7.12 -0.22
CA LYS A 57 20.15 -7.83 -1.38
C LYS A 57 21.28 -8.42 -2.24
N SER A 58 21.84 -9.57 -1.86
CA SER A 58 22.83 -10.28 -2.68
C SER A 58 22.31 -10.56 -4.10
N SER A 59 23.15 -10.30 -5.10
CA SER A 59 23.00 -10.80 -6.46
C SER A 59 23.38 -12.29 -6.53
N ILE A 60 22.75 -13.03 -7.44
CA ILE A 60 23.15 -14.41 -7.76
C ILE A 60 24.09 -14.35 -8.95
N SER A 61 25.40 -14.32 -8.67
CA SER A 61 26.45 -14.56 -9.67
C SER A 61 26.85 -16.04 -9.65
N ASP A 62 26.45 -16.77 -10.69
CA ASP A 62 26.98 -18.05 -11.17
C ASP A 62 27.54 -19.04 -10.12
N ALA A 63 26.70 -19.41 -9.15
CA ALA A 63 26.93 -20.61 -8.34
C ALA A 63 26.75 -21.87 -9.21
N GLY A 64 27.89 -22.47 -9.61
CA GLY A 64 27.96 -23.45 -10.70
C GLY A 64 27.06 -24.69 -10.60
N SER A 65 26.61 -25.18 -11.77
CA SER A 65 25.60 -26.23 -11.93
C SER A 65 26.09 -27.64 -11.55
N ASN A 66 26.22 -27.97 -10.26
CA ASN A 66 26.39 -29.35 -9.80
C ASN A 66 26.03 -29.60 -8.31
N SER A 67 24.75 -29.89 -8.00
CA SER A 67 24.33 -30.67 -6.80
C SER A 67 22.82 -31.01 -6.74
N VAL A 68 22.15 -31.30 -7.86
CA VAL A 68 20.72 -31.70 -7.85
C VAL A 68 20.57 -33.22 -7.60
N ARG A 69 20.67 -33.67 -6.35
CA ARG A 69 20.24 -35.02 -5.92
C ARG A 69 19.61 -35.04 -4.52
N LYS A 70 18.40 -35.61 -4.45
CA LYS A 70 17.62 -35.95 -3.24
C LYS A 70 17.23 -34.77 -2.33
N VAL A 71 16.06 -34.20 -2.60
CA VAL A 71 15.17 -33.68 -1.53
C VAL A 71 14.02 -34.68 -1.36
N SER A 72 13.79 -35.15 -0.14
CA SER A 72 12.63 -35.97 0.22
C SER A 72 12.35 -35.82 1.71
N SER A 73 11.15 -35.34 2.05
CA SER A 73 10.52 -35.40 3.39
C SER A 73 11.43 -35.13 4.60
N VAL A 74 11.66 -33.85 4.93
CA VAL A 74 12.06 -33.43 6.28
C VAL A 74 11.13 -32.30 6.74
N ILE A 75 10.57 -32.44 7.94
CA ILE A 75 9.67 -31.46 8.57
C ILE A 75 10.48 -30.32 9.19
N MET A 76 9.88 -29.12 9.25
CA MET A 76 10.37 -27.92 9.96
C MET A 76 11.17 -28.27 11.23
N SER A 77 12.47 -28.06 11.17
CA SER A 77 13.37 -28.11 12.32
C SER A 77 14.44 -27.03 12.16
N ARG A 78 14.70 -26.27 13.22
CA ARG A 78 15.75 -25.23 13.26
C ARG A 78 17.13 -25.88 13.34
N ALA A 79 17.59 -26.48 12.25
CA ALA A 79 18.94 -27.01 12.12
C ALA A 79 19.91 -25.84 11.86
N SER A 80 20.85 -25.61 12.77
CA SER A 80 21.96 -24.68 12.53
C SER A 80 22.89 -25.28 11.47
N ALA A 81 22.99 -24.63 10.31
CA ALA A 81 23.90 -25.00 9.24
C ALA A 81 24.77 -23.78 8.91
N ASN A 82 26.07 -23.87 9.21
CA ASN A 82 27.04 -22.78 9.10
C ASN A 82 27.43 -22.45 7.64
N TYR A 83 26.47 -21.98 6.84
CA TYR A 83 26.76 -21.29 5.59
C TYR A 83 27.13 -19.84 5.89
N HIS A 84 28.41 -19.52 5.79
CA HIS A 84 28.91 -18.17 5.92
C HIS A 84 28.44 -17.32 4.72
N GLY A 85 27.85 -16.15 4.97
CA GLY A 85 27.49 -15.17 3.93
C GLY A 85 26.04 -15.17 3.41
N VAL A 86 25.10 -15.91 4.01
CA VAL A 86 23.71 -16.01 3.50
C VAL A 86 22.82 -14.83 3.91
N GLN A 87 22.93 -13.76 3.11
CA GLN A 87 22.09 -12.57 3.07
C GLN A 87 20.57 -12.82 2.87
N GLY A 88 19.78 -11.73 2.76
CA GLY A 88 18.32 -11.74 2.63
C GLY A 88 17.80 -12.74 1.58
N ARG A 89 16.93 -13.66 2.03
CA ARG A 89 16.61 -14.91 1.35
C ARG A 89 15.36 -14.80 0.48
N ASN A 90 15.32 -15.58 -0.59
CA ASN A 90 14.16 -15.68 -1.45
C ASN A 90 13.02 -16.44 -0.77
N VAL A 91 11.80 -15.94 -0.90
CA VAL A 91 10.56 -16.68 -0.62
C VAL A 91 9.98 -17.19 -1.94
N ILE A 92 9.41 -18.40 -1.90
CA ILE A 92 8.74 -19.02 -3.06
C ILE A 92 7.24 -19.05 -2.75
N LEU A 93 6.44 -18.46 -3.63
CA LEU A 93 4.99 -18.40 -3.53
C LEU A 93 4.37 -19.27 -4.63
N GLU A 94 3.50 -20.19 -4.23
CA GLU A 94 2.65 -20.92 -5.18
C GLU A 94 1.75 -19.94 -5.94
N GLN A 95 1.44 -20.25 -7.20
CA GLN A 95 0.51 -19.49 -8.03
C GLN A 95 -0.52 -20.46 -8.59
N SER A 96 -1.80 -20.07 -8.58
CA SER A 96 -2.91 -20.93 -9.03
C SER A 96 -2.86 -21.29 -10.53
N TRP A 97 -1.95 -20.67 -11.29
CA TRP A 97 -1.59 -21.00 -12.65
C TRP A 97 -0.14 -20.58 -12.94
N GLY A 98 0.55 -21.30 -13.81
CA GLY A 98 1.93 -20.98 -14.23
C GLY A 98 3.01 -21.56 -13.30
N SER A 99 4.15 -20.88 -13.24
CA SER A 99 5.28 -21.24 -12.35
C SER A 99 5.19 -20.44 -11.03
N PRO A 100 5.71 -20.99 -9.90
CA PRO A 100 5.69 -20.27 -8.63
C PRO A 100 6.53 -18.97 -8.69
N LYS A 101 6.04 -17.89 -8.07
CA LYS A 101 6.79 -16.61 -7.99
C LYS A 101 7.88 -16.73 -6.94
N ILE A 102 9.13 -16.46 -7.32
CA ILE A 102 10.25 -16.29 -6.40
C ILE A 102 10.40 -14.78 -6.14
N THR A 103 10.58 -14.37 -4.88
CA THR A 103 10.61 -12.95 -4.51
C THR A 103 11.52 -12.67 -3.30
N LYS A 104 12.08 -11.45 -3.23
CA LYS A 104 12.64 -10.84 -2.00
C LYS A 104 11.79 -9.68 -1.47
N ASP A 105 10.76 -9.23 -2.20
CA ASP A 105 9.85 -8.17 -1.75
C ASP A 105 8.92 -8.66 -0.63
N GLY A 106 8.98 -7.97 0.51
CA GLY A 106 8.16 -8.24 1.69
C GLY A 106 6.66 -8.00 1.50
N VAL A 107 6.23 -7.05 0.64
CA VAL A 107 4.79 -6.82 0.43
C VAL A 107 4.17 -7.89 -0.47
N THR A 108 4.91 -8.38 -1.49
CA THR A 108 4.51 -9.56 -2.28
C THR A 108 4.39 -10.78 -1.37
N VAL A 109 5.32 -10.99 -0.43
CA VAL A 109 5.23 -12.11 0.53
C VAL A 109 4.03 -11.93 1.47
N ALA A 110 3.86 -10.76 2.07
CA ALA A 110 2.74 -10.46 2.96
C ALA A 110 1.38 -10.71 2.27
N LYS A 111 1.20 -10.21 1.05
CA LYS A 111 -0.01 -10.44 0.22
C LYS A 111 -0.25 -11.91 -0.14
N GLY A 112 0.81 -12.73 -0.19
CA GLY A 112 0.74 -14.16 -0.48
C GLY A 112 0.35 -15.05 0.71
N VAL A 113 0.30 -14.52 1.94
CA VAL A 113 -0.06 -15.27 3.14
C VAL A 113 -1.55 -15.10 3.45
N GLU A 114 -2.30 -16.20 3.50
CA GLU A 114 -3.64 -16.26 4.08
C GLU A 114 -3.76 -17.48 4.99
N LEU A 115 -4.28 -17.29 6.20
CA LEU A 115 -4.34 -18.32 7.24
C LEU A 115 -5.76 -18.92 7.35
N LYS A 116 -5.81 -20.23 7.58
CA LYS A 116 -7.08 -20.98 7.65
C LYS A 116 -7.92 -20.62 8.88
N ASP A 117 -7.28 -20.42 10.02
CA ASP A 117 -7.95 -19.92 11.23
C ASP A 117 -8.27 -18.43 11.10
N LYS A 118 -9.48 -18.02 11.45
CA LYS A 118 -9.96 -16.65 11.23
C LYS A 118 -9.37 -15.62 12.21
N PHE A 119 -8.99 -16.03 13.41
CA PHE A 119 -8.38 -15.12 14.41
C PHE A 119 -6.89 -14.90 14.10
N GLN A 120 -6.18 -15.97 13.71
CA GLN A 120 -4.83 -15.86 13.13
C GLN A 120 -4.85 -15.00 11.85
N ASN A 121 -5.80 -15.23 10.94
CA ASN A 121 -5.87 -14.47 9.70
C ASN A 121 -6.14 -12.96 9.93
N ILE A 122 -6.89 -12.57 10.97
CA ILE A 122 -7.04 -11.16 11.35
C ILE A 122 -5.70 -10.56 11.79
N GLY A 123 -4.92 -11.27 12.61
CA GLY A 123 -3.57 -10.84 13.00
C GLY A 123 -2.63 -10.69 11.79
N ALA A 124 -2.68 -11.63 10.85
CA ALA A 124 -1.91 -11.57 9.61
C ALA A 124 -2.36 -10.39 8.72
N ARG A 125 -3.66 -10.23 8.47
CA ARG A 125 -4.21 -9.15 7.62
C ARG A 125 -3.82 -7.76 8.12
N LEU A 126 -3.87 -7.50 9.43
CA LEU A 126 -3.45 -6.21 10.00
C LEU A 126 -1.95 -5.90 9.76
N VAL A 127 -1.09 -6.92 9.68
CA VAL A 127 0.33 -6.73 9.33
C VAL A 127 0.53 -6.61 7.81
N GLN A 128 -0.34 -7.21 7.00
CA GLN A 128 -0.40 -6.90 5.56
C GLN A 128 -0.77 -5.45 5.32
N ASP A 129 -1.72 -4.90 6.09
CA ASP A 129 -2.11 -3.49 5.98
C ASP A 129 -0.95 -2.55 6.34
N VAL A 130 -0.12 -2.87 7.34
CA VAL A 130 1.15 -2.17 7.59
C VAL A 130 2.08 -2.23 6.37
N ALA A 131 2.34 -3.43 5.84
CA ALA A 131 3.23 -3.60 4.68
C ALA A 131 2.69 -2.93 3.41
N ASN A 132 1.35 -2.86 3.25
CA ASN A 132 0.67 -2.16 2.17
C ASN A 132 0.83 -0.64 2.30
N ASN A 133 0.50 -0.06 3.46
CA ASN A 133 0.53 1.38 3.69
C ASN A 133 1.94 1.94 3.49
N THR A 134 2.95 1.30 4.07
CA THR A 134 4.36 1.72 3.91
C THR A 134 4.79 1.62 2.43
N ASN A 135 4.29 0.65 1.68
CA ASN A 135 4.53 0.56 0.23
C ASN A 135 3.80 1.65 -0.56
N GLU A 136 2.59 2.08 -0.16
CA GLU A 136 1.84 3.13 -0.84
C GLU A 136 2.39 4.55 -0.53
N GLU A 137 2.90 4.81 0.69
CA GLU A 137 3.50 6.12 1.05
C GLU A 137 4.99 6.25 0.66
N ALA A 138 5.81 5.20 0.84
CA ALA A 138 7.27 5.29 0.74
C ALA A 138 7.90 4.35 -0.32
N GLY A 139 7.20 3.30 -0.76
CA GLY A 139 7.65 2.41 -1.84
C GLY A 139 8.83 1.49 -1.52
N ASP A 140 9.30 1.46 -0.27
CA ASP A 140 10.30 0.53 0.30
C ASP A 140 10.06 0.43 1.83
N GLY A 141 10.85 -0.36 2.57
CA GLY A 141 10.78 -0.47 4.03
C GLY A 141 9.67 -1.38 4.57
N THR A 142 8.90 -2.01 3.68
CA THR A 142 7.75 -2.89 3.99
C THR A 142 8.12 -4.03 4.97
N THR A 143 9.28 -4.65 4.78
CA THR A 143 9.85 -5.68 5.65
C THR A 143 10.26 -5.12 7.03
N THR A 144 10.76 -3.88 7.08
CA THR A 144 11.10 -3.18 8.33
C THR A 144 9.85 -2.84 9.14
N ALA A 145 8.82 -2.29 8.48
CA ALA A 145 7.53 -2.01 9.10
C ALA A 145 6.88 -3.29 9.68
N THR A 146 6.93 -4.39 8.93
CA THR A 146 6.45 -5.71 9.38
C THR A 146 7.17 -6.19 10.65
N VAL A 147 8.51 -6.10 10.69
CA VAL A 147 9.32 -6.53 11.85
C VAL A 147 9.08 -5.65 13.08
N LEU A 148 8.93 -4.32 12.89
CA LEU A 148 8.57 -3.39 13.96
C LEU A 148 7.15 -3.66 14.48
N ALA A 149 6.18 -3.92 13.60
CA ALA A 149 4.79 -4.22 13.97
C ALA A 149 4.69 -5.50 14.82
N ARG A 150 5.38 -6.57 14.41
CA ARG A 150 5.52 -7.81 15.22
C ARG A 150 6.06 -7.50 16.61
N ALA A 151 7.12 -6.69 16.72
CA ALA A 151 7.75 -6.38 17.99
C ALA A 151 6.84 -5.57 18.93
N ILE A 152 6.21 -4.51 18.42
CA ILE A 152 5.30 -3.65 19.20
C ILE A 152 4.07 -4.44 19.67
N ALA A 153 3.47 -5.26 18.78
CA ALA A 153 2.32 -6.09 19.14
C ALA A 153 2.67 -7.15 20.21
N LYS A 154 3.81 -7.84 20.05
CA LYS A 154 4.26 -8.91 20.94
C LYS A 154 4.55 -8.41 22.35
N GLU A 155 5.29 -7.31 22.48
CA GLU A 155 5.56 -6.71 23.79
C GLU A 155 4.31 -6.07 24.38
N GLY A 156 3.48 -5.39 23.59
CA GLY A 156 2.21 -4.81 24.06
C GLY A 156 1.25 -5.84 24.65
N PHE A 157 1.08 -7.00 23.99
CA PHE A 157 0.26 -8.09 24.52
C PHE A 157 0.84 -8.71 25.81
N ASP A 158 2.17 -8.79 25.97
CA ASP A 158 2.81 -9.22 27.23
C ASP A 158 2.51 -8.25 28.39
N LYS A 159 2.57 -6.93 28.15
CA LYS A 159 2.30 -5.92 29.19
C LYS A 159 0.83 -5.86 29.58
N ILE A 160 -0.07 -5.88 28.60
CA ILE A 160 -1.53 -5.86 28.85
C ILE A 160 -2.00 -7.10 29.62
N SER A 161 -1.38 -8.25 29.38
CA SER A 161 -1.65 -9.49 30.13
C SER A 161 -1.29 -9.41 31.62
N ARG A 162 -0.62 -8.33 32.05
CA ARG A 162 -0.25 -8.04 33.45
C ARG A 162 -1.15 -6.98 34.10
N GLY A 163 -2.22 -6.54 33.43
CA GLY A 163 -3.21 -5.58 33.94
C GLY A 163 -2.97 -4.12 33.57
N ALA A 164 -1.96 -3.83 32.74
CA ALA A 164 -1.64 -2.49 32.25
C ALA A 164 -2.68 -1.97 31.22
N ASN A 165 -2.97 -0.67 31.22
CA ASN A 165 -4.04 -0.08 30.41
C ASN A 165 -3.64 0.04 28.92
N PRO A 166 -4.32 -0.66 27.98
CA PRO A 166 -3.96 -0.64 26.57
C PRO A 166 -4.01 0.77 25.93
N ILE A 167 -4.91 1.64 26.39
CA ILE A 167 -5.11 2.97 25.80
C ILE A 167 -3.96 3.92 26.23
N GLU A 168 -3.50 3.81 27.48
CA GLU A 168 -2.36 4.59 27.98
C GLU A 168 -1.03 4.07 27.44
N ILE A 169 -0.87 2.74 27.31
CA ILE A 169 0.25 2.15 26.56
C ILE A 169 0.30 2.71 25.13
N ARG A 170 -0.84 2.73 24.42
CA ARG A 170 -0.93 3.29 23.07
C ARG A 170 -0.55 4.78 23.01
N ARG A 171 -0.95 5.57 24.01
CA ARG A 171 -0.52 6.98 24.15
C ARG A 171 1.00 7.11 24.32
N GLY A 172 1.60 6.27 25.18
CA GLY A 172 3.05 6.22 25.36
C GLY A 172 3.81 5.79 24.11
N VAL A 173 3.30 4.81 23.36
CA VAL A 173 3.86 4.35 22.08
C VAL A 173 3.86 5.48 21.05
N MET A 174 2.72 6.18 20.85
CA MET A 174 2.64 7.28 19.89
C MET A 174 3.55 8.45 20.26
N MET A 175 3.58 8.85 21.54
CA MET A 175 4.47 9.91 22.03
C MET A 175 5.95 9.58 21.82
N ALA A 176 6.36 8.32 22.01
CA ALA A 176 7.71 7.88 21.71
C ALA A 176 8.02 7.96 20.20
N VAL A 177 7.08 7.52 19.35
CA VAL A 177 7.22 7.55 17.88
C VAL A 177 7.31 8.98 17.34
N ASP A 178 6.51 9.91 17.82
CA ASP A 178 6.58 11.31 17.39
C ASP A 178 7.92 11.97 17.79
N ALA A 179 8.46 11.65 18.98
CA ALA A 179 9.80 12.10 19.37
C ALA A 179 10.93 11.50 18.50
N ILE A 180 10.79 10.24 18.08
CA ILE A 180 11.74 9.59 17.16
C ILE A 180 11.63 10.20 15.76
N LYS A 181 10.43 10.52 15.27
CA LYS A 181 10.22 11.13 13.95
C LYS A 181 10.93 12.48 13.82
N GLU A 182 10.85 13.33 14.84
CA GLU A 182 11.59 14.61 14.84
C GLU A 182 13.11 14.42 15.02
N ASN A 183 13.54 13.39 15.75
CA ASN A 183 14.97 13.06 15.85
C ASN A 183 15.55 12.50 14.53
N LEU A 184 14.81 11.65 13.81
CA LEU A 184 15.19 11.16 12.48
C LEU A 184 15.36 12.31 11.48
N LYS A 185 14.45 13.29 11.47
CA LYS A 185 14.61 14.52 10.68
C LYS A 185 15.89 15.29 11.04
N ALA A 186 16.19 15.41 12.34
CA ALA A 186 17.39 16.12 12.81
C ALA A 186 18.72 15.37 12.53
N LEU A 187 18.66 14.04 12.34
CA LEU A 187 19.77 13.21 11.88
C LEU A 187 19.90 13.14 10.35
N SER A 188 18.85 13.53 9.62
CA SER A 188 18.78 13.43 8.15
C SER A 188 19.76 14.35 7.46
N ARG A 189 20.45 13.85 6.44
CA ARG A 189 21.29 14.66 5.54
C ARG A 189 20.55 14.86 4.21
N PRO A 190 20.36 16.10 3.73
CA PRO A 190 19.64 16.36 2.48
C PRO A 190 20.47 15.90 1.27
N VAL A 191 19.84 15.17 0.34
CA VAL A 191 20.49 14.76 -0.91
C VAL A 191 20.48 15.91 -1.91
N THR A 192 21.67 16.37 -2.31
CA THR A 192 21.83 17.60 -3.11
C THR A 192 22.53 17.38 -4.45
N THR A 193 23.44 16.41 -4.53
CA THR A 193 24.28 16.15 -5.71
C THR A 193 23.72 15.01 -6.56
N PRO A 194 23.88 15.04 -7.90
CA PRO A 194 23.60 13.89 -8.77
C PRO A 194 24.38 12.62 -8.37
N GLU A 195 25.55 12.79 -7.77
CA GLU A 195 26.41 11.71 -7.31
C GLU A 195 25.82 10.97 -6.10
N GLU A 196 25.30 11.70 -5.10
CA GLU A 196 24.53 11.12 -3.97
C GLU A 196 23.24 10.44 -4.48
N ILE A 197 22.54 11.03 -5.45
CA ILE A 197 21.35 10.46 -6.09
C ILE A 197 21.69 9.12 -6.77
N ALA A 198 22.77 9.08 -7.55
CA ALA A 198 23.26 7.86 -8.19
C ALA A 198 23.71 6.81 -7.17
N GLN A 199 24.29 7.23 -6.04
CA GLN A 199 24.70 6.34 -4.96
C GLN A 199 23.49 5.67 -4.29
N VAL A 200 22.48 6.45 -3.84
CA VAL A 200 21.22 5.92 -3.28
C VAL A 200 20.58 4.92 -4.26
N ALA A 201 20.42 5.33 -5.53
CA ALA A 201 19.82 4.50 -6.56
C ALA A 201 20.62 3.20 -6.80
N THR A 202 21.95 3.24 -6.78
CA THR A 202 22.83 2.06 -6.91
C THR A 202 22.63 1.08 -5.75
N ILE A 203 22.56 1.58 -4.50
CA ILE A 203 22.40 0.75 -3.30
C ILE A 203 21.05 0.02 -3.34
N SER A 204 19.97 0.76 -3.57
CA SER A 204 18.62 0.20 -3.69
C SER A 204 18.47 -0.76 -4.89
N ALA A 205 19.27 -0.57 -5.95
CA ALA A 205 19.35 -1.45 -7.11
C ALA A 205 20.31 -2.66 -6.94
N ASN A 206 20.55 -3.11 -5.71
CA ASN A 206 21.42 -4.26 -5.38
C ASN A 206 22.89 -4.08 -5.80
N GLY A 207 23.40 -2.84 -5.82
CA GLY A 207 24.74 -2.50 -6.30
C GLY A 207 24.85 -2.32 -7.81
N ASP A 208 23.74 -2.29 -8.55
CA ASP A 208 23.74 -2.04 -10.00
C ASP A 208 23.94 -0.55 -10.31
N SER A 209 25.20 -0.18 -10.55
CA SER A 209 25.60 1.20 -10.86
C SER A 209 25.11 1.69 -12.23
N LYS A 210 24.66 0.81 -13.13
CA LYS A 210 24.02 1.22 -14.39
C LYS A 210 22.61 1.70 -14.12
N ILE A 211 21.84 0.97 -13.31
CA ILE A 211 20.52 1.40 -12.83
C ILE A 211 20.66 2.70 -12.03
N GLY A 212 21.64 2.79 -11.13
CA GLY A 212 21.89 4.00 -10.35
C GLY A 212 22.20 5.24 -11.21
N GLY A 213 23.10 5.07 -12.19
CA GLY A 213 23.40 6.10 -13.19
C GLY A 213 22.17 6.53 -13.97
N LEU A 214 21.39 5.58 -14.51
CA LEU A 214 20.18 5.87 -15.30
C LEU A 214 19.10 6.62 -14.51
N ILE A 215 18.92 6.31 -13.22
CA ILE A 215 17.95 7.02 -12.36
C ILE A 215 18.42 8.46 -12.09
N SER A 216 19.72 8.67 -11.81
CA SER A 216 20.27 10.02 -11.67
C SER A 216 20.18 10.82 -12.98
N ASP A 217 20.49 10.20 -14.12
CA ASP A 217 20.39 10.82 -15.45
C ASP A 217 18.94 11.17 -15.81
N ALA A 218 17.96 10.36 -15.37
CA ALA A 218 16.54 10.67 -15.48
C ALA A 218 16.16 11.88 -14.62
N MET A 219 16.46 11.86 -13.32
CA MET A 219 16.18 12.98 -12.40
C MET A 219 16.86 14.29 -12.85
N LYS A 220 18.06 14.21 -13.41
CA LYS A 220 18.79 15.36 -13.97
C LYS A 220 18.11 15.97 -15.21
N ARG A 221 17.35 15.17 -15.98
CA ARG A 221 16.63 15.64 -17.18
C ARG A 221 15.21 16.15 -16.89
N VAL A 222 14.51 15.59 -15.89
CA VAL A 222 13.11 15.95 -15.59
C VAL A 222 12.93 16.79 -14.31
N GLY A 223 14.00 16.97 -13.53
CA GLY A 223 13.99 17.64 -12.23
C GLY A 223 13.65 16.69 -11.07
N LYS A 224 13.81 17.18 -9.83
CA LYS A 224 13.49 16.43 -8.60
C LYS A 224 12.02 15.99 -8.55
N GLU A 225 11.11 16.92 -8.85
CA GLU A 225 9.66 16.68 -8.97
C GLU A 225 9.24 16.03 -10.29
N GLY A 226 10.22 15.60 -11.10
CA GLY A 226 9.98 15.09 -12.44
C GLY A 226 9.34 13.70 -12.45
N VAL A 227 8.41 13.50 -13.39
CA VAL A 227 7.77 12.20 -13.55
C VAL A 227 8.75 11.25 -14.23
N ILE A 228 9.06 10.15 -13.56
CA ILE A 228 9.92 9.07 -14.04
C ILE A 228 9.12 7.76 -13.91
N THR A 229 9.16 6.94 -14.96
CA THR A 229 8.33 5.73 -15.09
C THR A 229 9.13 4.59 -15.73
N VAL A 230 8.77 3.34 -15.42
CA VAL A 230 9.57 2.16 -15.80
C VAL A 230 8.75 1.21 -16.69
N LYS A 231 9.29 0.83 -17.84
CA LYS A 231 8.64 -0.01 -18.86
C LYS A 231 9.52 -1.18 -19.30
N ASP A 232 8.88 -2.15 -19.93
CA ASP A 232 9.53 -3.34 -20.51
C ASP A 232 10.27 -2.90 -21.79
N GLY A 233 11.58 -3.14 -21.84
CA GLY A 233 12.39 -2.89 -23.04
C GLY A 233 12.14 -3.94 -24.13
N LYS A 234 12.37 -3.54 -25.39
CA LYS A 234 12.38 -4.46 -26.55
C LYS A 234 13.81 -4.84 -26.98
N THR A 235 14.80 -4.33 -26.26
CA THR A 235 16.23 -4.36 -26.53
C THR A 235 16.95 -5.04 -25.36
N LEU A 236 18.18 -5.52 -25.58
CA LEU A 236 18.99 -6.18 -24.54
C LEU A 236 19.60 -5.16 -23.55
N LEU A 237 19.52 -3.87 -23.85
CA LEU A 237 20.11 -2.78 -23.09
C LEU A 237 19.01 -1.87 -22.54
N ASP A 238 19.31 -1.18 -21.46
CA ASP A 238 18.39 -0.21 -20.85
C ASP A 238 18.43 1.13 -21.60
N GLU A 239 17.28 1.76 -21.76
CA GLU A 239 17.12 3.03 -22.49
C GLU A 239 16.42 4.09 -21.64
N LEU A 240 16.89 5.34 -21.70
CA LEU A 240 16.23 6.51 -21.12
C LEU A 240 15.66 7.40 -22.24
N GLU A 241 14.34 7.31 -22.45
CA GLU A 241 13.60 8.19 -23.35
C GLU A 241 12.92 9.30 -22.53
N VAL A 242 13.11 10.58 -22.88
CA VAL A 242 12.34 11.70 -22.28
C VAL A 242 11.24 12.07 -23.25
N ILE A 243 10.01 12.16 -22.74
CA ILE A 243 8.77 12.17 -23.53
C ILE A 243 7.83 13.26 -23.02
N GLU A 244 7.22 14.04 -23.91
CA GLU A 244 6.14 14.96 -23.53
C GLU A 244 4.92 14.19 -22.99
N GLY A 245 4.49 14.53 -21.78
CA GLY A 245 3.46 13.82 -21.04
C GLY A 245 3.22 14.43 -19.66
N MET A 246 2.23 13.94 -18.93
CA MET A 246 1.81 14.48 -17.64
C MET A 246 1.26 13.39 -16.71
N LYS A 247 1.42 13.56 -15.40
CA LYS A 247 0.84 12.71 -14.35
C LYS A 247 -0.14 13.51 -13.50
N PHE A 248 -1.24 12.88 -13.06
CA PHE A 248 -2.10 13.42 -12.02
C PHE A 248 -2.71 12.31 -11.15
N ASP A 249 -3.02 12.67 -9.91
CA ASP A 249 -3.23 11.73 -8.80
C ASP A 249 -4.73 11.38 -8.68
N ARG A 250 -5.24 10.79 -9.77
CA ARG A 250 -6.58 10.20 -9.88
C ARG A 250 -6.48 8.92 -10.71
N GLY A 251 -6.84 7.79 -10.11
CA GLY A 251 -6.91 6.50 -10.78
C GLY A 251 -8.29 6.17 -11.37
N TYR A 252 -8.47 4.90 -11.75
CA TYR A 252 -9.72 4.40 -12.32
C TYR A 252 -10.89 4.46 -11.32
N ILE A 253 -12.09 4.84 -11.80
CA ILE A 253 -13.31 4.84 -10.98
C ILE A 253 -13.79 3.41 -10.66
N SER A 254 -13.39 2.42 -11.46
CA SER A 254 -13.76 1.02 -11.24
C SER A 254 -12.63 0.06 -11.63
N PRO A 255 -12.29 -0.95 -10.81
CA PRO A 255 -11.26 -1.95 -11.15
C PRO A 255 -11.64 -2.82 -12.35
N TYR A 256 -12.91 -2.85 -12.76
CA TYR A 256 -13.33 -3.57 -13.97
C TYR A 256 -12.83 -2.95 -15.29
N PHE A 257 -12.18 -1.77 -15.25
CA PHE A 257 -11.49 -1.22 -16.41
C PHE A 257 -10.11 -1.86 -16.65
N ILE A 258 -9.49 -2.48 -15.62
CA ILE A 258 -8.17 -3.14 -15.70
C ILE A 258 -8.11 -4.05 -16.94
N ASN A 259 -7.04 -3.90 -17.71
CA ASN A 259 -6.84 -4.65 -18.96
C ASN A 259 -5.49 -5.38 -19.02
N THR A 260 -4.59 -5.12 -18.07
CA THR A 260 -3.31 -5.84 -17.93
C THR A 260 -3.45 -7.03 -16.97
N THR A 261 -2.77 -8.14 -17.29
CA THR A 261 -2.59 -9.26 -16.35
C THR A 261 -1.44 -9.02 -15.35
N LYS A 262 -0.48 -8.15 -15.69
CA LYS A 262 0.65 -7.77 -14.84
C LYS A 262 0.34 -6.49 -14.05
N GLY A 263 -0.31 -6.64 -12.89
CA GLY A 263 -0.62 -5.55 -11.97
C GLY A 263 -2.00 -4.90 -12.19
N ALA A 264 -2.47 -4.16 -11.19
CA ALA A 264 -3.79 -3.54 -11.18
C ALA A 264 -3.79 -2.18 -11.91
N LYS A 265 -3.77 -2.23 -13.25
CA LYS A 265 -3.69 -1.03 -14.10
C LYS A 265 -4.44 -1.19 -15.43
N VAL A 266 -4.70 -0.06 -16.06
CA VAL A 266 -5.24 0.07 -17.42
C VAL A 266 -4.15 0.67 -18.30
N GLU A 267 -3.80 0.02 -19.39
CA GLU A 267 -2.82 0.51 -20.38
C GLU A 267 -3.45 0.56 -21.77
N TYR A 268 -3.44 1.72 -22.42
CA TYR A 268 -3.99 1.90 -23.76
C TYR A 268 -3.03 2.71 -24.64
N GLN A 269 -3.03 2.42 -25.95
CA GLN A 269 -2.20 3.08 -26.97
C GLN A 269 -3.08 3.80 -28.00
N ASP A 270 -2.58 4.91 -28.56
CA ASP A 270 -3.24 5.78 -29.54
C ASP A 270 -4.71 6.14 -29.20
N ALA A 271 -4.95 6.45 -27.93
CA ALA A 271 -6.26 6.68 -27.34
C ALA A 271 -6.77 8.12 -27.53
N TYR A 272 -8.09 8.27 -27.50
CA TYR A 272 -8.79 9.55 -27.34
C TYR A 272 -9.05 9.85 -25.86
N ILE A 273 -9.15 11.14 -25.51
CA ILE A 273 -9.58 11.61 -24.20
C ILE A 273 -10.75 12.59 -24.30
N LEU A 274 -11.82 12.30 -23.56
CA LEU A 274 -12.98 13.16 -23.36
C LEU A 274 -12.83 13.88 -22.01
N LEU A 275 -12.92 15.20 -21.99
CA LEU A 275 -12.73 16.03 -20.81
C LEU A 275 -14.05 16.75 -20.47
N SER A 276 -14.57 16.55 -19.26
CA SER A 276 -15.81 17.20 -18.78
C SER A 276 -15.57 17.91 -17.45
N GLU A 277 -15.97 19.17 -17.35
CA GLU A 277 -15.98 19.87 -16.06
C GLU A 277 -17.06 19.33 -15.11
N LYS A 278 -18.14 18.80 -15.68
CA LYS A 278 -19.38 18.38 -14.99
C LYS A 278 -19.45 16.86 -14.82
N LYS A 279 -20.30 16.41 -13.87
CA LYS A 279 -20.61 15.00 -13.65
C LYS A 279 -21.33 14.35 -14.83
N ILE A 280 -21.03 13.08 -15.08
CA ILE A 280 -21.66 12.25 -16.11
C ILE A 280 -22.41 11.09 -15.42
N SER A 281 -23.73 11.25 -15.27
CA SER A 281 -24.60 10.22 -14.67
C SER A 281 -25.49 9.49 -15.69
N SER A 282 -25.83 10.17 -16.80
CA SER A 282 -26.66 9.62 -17.89
C SER A 282 -25.78 9.04 -18.99
N VAL A 283 -26.13 7.83 -19.45
CA VAL A 283 -25.44 7.19 -20.57
C VAL A 283 -25.65 7.94 -21.90
N GLN A 284 -26.77 8.66 -22.06
CA GLN A 284 -27.11 9.34 -23.31
C GLN A 284 -26.06 10.37 -23.74
N SER A 285 -25.48 11.09 -22.77
CA SER A 285 -24.46 12.12 -23.00
C SER A 285 -23.11 11.57 -23.51
N ILE A 286 -22.84 10.27 -23.33
CA ILE A 286 -21.56 9.64 -23.73
C ILE A 286 -21.68 8.71 -24.94
N ILE A 287 -22.89 8.36 -25.40
CA ILE A 287 -23.08 7.51 -26.58
C ILE A 287 -22.35 8.06 -27.82
N PRO A 288 -22.48 9.35 -28.19
CA PRO A 288 -21.80 9.88 -29.39
C PRO A 288 -20.26 9.80 -29.30
N ALA A 289 -19.67 10.09 -28.13
CA ALA A 289 -18.23 9.96 -27.92
C ALA A 289 -17.74 8.51 -28.03
N LEU A 290 -18.53 7.55 -27.51
CA LEU A 290 -18.23 6.12 -27.59
C LEU A 290 -18.36 5.60 -29.03
N GLU A 291 -19.37 6.05 -29.78
CA GLU A 291 -19.56 5.70 -31.18
C GLU A 291 -18.43 6.26 -32.07
N LEU A 292 -18.02 7.51 -31.85
CA LEU A 292 -16.87 8.12 -32.52
C LEU A 292 -15.57 7.33 -32.27
N ALA A 293 -15.22 7.06 -31.02
CA ALA A 293 -14.01 6.31 -30.68
C ALA A 293 -14.03 4.87 -31.23
N ASN A 294 -15.17 4.19 -31.14
CA ASN A 294 -15.37 2.85 -31.68
C ASN A 294 -15.33 2.82 -33.22
N SER A 295 -15.79 3.88 -33.91
CA SER A 295 -15.70 4.00 -35.38
C SER A 295 -14.24 4.00 -35.85
N GLN A 296 -13.35 4.68 -35.11
CA GLN A 296 -11.91 4.72 -35.35
C GLN A 296 -11.17 3.50 -34.76
N ARG A 297 -11.88 2.60 -34.07
CA ARG A 297 -11.34 1.45 -33.34
C ARG A 297 -10.24 1.83 -32.33
N LYS A 298 -10.41 2.97 -31.66
CA LYS A 298 -9.46 3.51 -30.68
C LYS A 298 -10.04 3.48 -29.26
N PRO A 299 -9.20 3.32 -28.23
CA PRO A 299 -9.65 3.45 -26.85
C PRO A 299 -10.16 4.86 -26.54
N LEU A 300 -11.16 4.97 -25.66
CA LEU A 300 -11.63 6.24 -25.10
C LEU A 300 -11.37 6.31 -23.59
N ILE A 301 -10.76 7.40 -23.16
CA ILE A 301 -10.62 7.74 -21.74
C ILE A 301 -11.57 8.88 -21.42
N ILE A 302 -12.31 8.78 -20.33
CA ILE A 302 -13.21 9.83 -19.87
C ILE A 302 -12.69 10.40 -18.55
N VAL A 303 -12.38 11.70 -18.54
CA VAL A 303 -12.04 12.45 -17.33
C VAL A 303 -13.17 13.45 -17.05
N ALA A 304 -13.89 13.24 -15.95
CA ALA A 304 -15.03 14.07 -15.54
C ALA A 304 -14.93 14.44 -14.05
N GLU A 305 -15.66 15.45 -13.57
CA GLU A 305 -15.79 15.69 -12.11
C GLU A 305 -16.15 14.39 -11.36
N ASP A 306 -17.12 13.67 -11.90
CA ASP A 306 -17.51 12.34 -11.46
C ASP A 306 -18.17 11.59 -12.62
N LEU A 307 -18.16 10.26 -12.57
CA LEU A 307 -18.88 9.42 -13.51
C LEU A 307 -19.52 8.28 -12.73
N ASP A 308 -20.85 8.33 -12.60
CA ASP A 308 -21.62 7.51 -11.66
C ASP A 308 -22.89 6.92 -12.30
N GLY A 309 -23.76 6.33 -11.47
CA GLY A 309 -25.09 5.87 -11.87
C GLY A 309 -25.14 4.92 -13.07
N GLU A 310 -25.99 5.27 -14.03
CA GLU A 310 -26.24 4.48 -15.24
C GLU A 310 -25.04 4.50 -16.19
N ALA A 311 -24.38 5.66 -16.33
CA ALA A 311 -23.19 5.82 -17.17
C ALA A 311 -22.06 4.87 -16.73
N LEU A 312 -21.69 4.87 -15.44
CA LEU A 312 -20.62 3.99 -14.92
C LEU A 312 -20.97 2.52 -15.10
N THR A 313 -22.21 2.15 -14.77
CA THR A 313 -22.72 0.78 -14.87
C THR A 313 -22.66 0.29 -16.32
N THR A 314 -23.06 1.13 -17.29
CA THR A 314 -23.09 0.75 -18.70
C THR A 314 -21.68 0.62 -19.29
N LEU A 315 -20.77 1.54 -18.95
CA LEU A 315 -19.36 1.44 -19.36
C LEU A 315 -18.72 0.15 -18.86
N VAL A 316 -18.90 -0.20 -17.58
CA VAL A 316 -18.36 -1.43 -16.97
C VAL A 316 -18.96 -2.68 -17.64
N VAL A 317 -20.29 -2.72 -17.84
CA VAL A 317 -20.95 -3.87 -18.47
C VAL A 317 -20.48 -4.07 -19.92
N ASN A 318 -20.30 -3.00 -20.69
CA ASN A 318 -19.83 -3.08 -22.07
C ASN A 318 -18.32 -3.41 -22.16
N ARG A 319 -17.50 -2.87 -21.27
CA ARG A 319 -16.08 -3.23 -21.11
C ARG A 319 -15.89 -4.73 -20.83
N LEU A 320 -16.77 -5.32 -20.01
CA LEU A 320 -16.72 -6.73 -19.62
C LEU A 320 -17.36 -7.68 -20.65
N LYS A 321 -18.50 -7.34 -21.24
CA LYS A 321 -19.24 -8.22 -22.18
C LYS A 321 -18.79 -8.11 -23.63
N ILE A 322 -18.45 -6.90 -24.08
CA ILE A 322 -18.18 -6.58 -25.49
C ILE A 322 -16.66 -6.35 -25.71
N GLY A 323 -15.89 -6.15 -24.63
CA GLY A 323 -14.47 -5.81 -24.71
C GLY A 323 -14.22 -4.35 -25.08
N LEU A 324 -15.23 -3.49 -24.96
CA LEU A 324 -15.17 -2.07 -25.31
C LEU A 324 -13.98 -1.38 -24.62
N GLN A 325 -13.08 -0.79 -25.40
CA GLN A 325 -11.84 -0.19 -24.93
C GLN A 325 -12.10 1.18 -24.29
N VAL A 326 -12.55 1.18 -23.04
CA VAL A 326 -12.89 2.39 -22.28
C VAL A 326 -12.32 2.34 -20.87
N ALA A 327 -12.03 3.51 -20.31
CA ALA A 327 -11.80 3.72 -18.88
C ALA A 327 -12.33 5.09 -18.44
N ALA A 328 -12.73 5.20 -17.17
CA ALA A 328 -13.19 6.46 -16.56
C ALA A 328 -12.38 6.80 -15.31
N VAL A 329 -12.01 8.08 -15.21
CA VAL A 329 -11.13 8.67 -14.19
C VAL A 329 -11.78 9.96 -13.68
N LYS A 330 -11.61 10.30 -12.39
CA LYS A 330 -12.10 11.59 -11.88
C LYS A 330 -11.11 12.72 -12.22
N ALA A 331 -11.60 13.93 -12.42
CA ALA A 331 -10.75 15.08 -12.65
C ALA A 331 -9.86 15.39 -11.42
N PRO A 332 -8.59 15.77 -11.62
CA PRO A 332 -7.68 16.13 -10.53
C PRO A 332 -8.04 17.47 -9.89
N GLY A 333 -7.66 17.64 -8.62
CA GLY A 333 -7.95 18.86 -7.87
C GLY A 333 -9.40 19.00 -7.38
N PHE A 334 -9.76 20.22 -6.98
CA PHE A 334 -11.06 20.64 -6.48
C PHE A 334 -11.31 22.11 -6.83
N GLY A 335 -12.57 22.54 -6.91
CA GLY A 335 -12.95 23.93 -7.22
C GLY A 335 -12.31 24.46 -8.52
N ASP A 336 -11.88 25.71 -8.50
CA ASP A 336 -11.27 26.36 -9.68
C ASP A 336 -9.95 25.72 -10.11
N ASN A 337 -9.20 25.13 -9.17
CA ASN A 337 -7.99 24.38 -9.50
C ASN A 337 -8.29 23.13 -10.37
N ARG A 338 -9.48 22.53 -10.20
CA ARG A 338 -9.95 21.44 -11.08
C ARG A 338 -10.25 21.94 -12.49
N LYS A 339 -10.95 23.09 -12.62
CA LYS A 339 -11.20 23.74 -13.93
C LYS A 339 -9.88 24.03 -14.64
N ALA A 340 -8.96 24.69 -13.94
CA ALA A 340 -7.65 25.06 -14.46
C ALA A 340 -6.81 23.84 -14.90
N THR A 341 -6.77 22.77 -14.09
CA THR A 341 -6.02 21.54 -14.42
C THR A 341 -6.68 20.76 -15.57
N LEU A 342 -8.01 20.72 -15.68
CA LEU A 342 -8.70 20.15 -16.85
C LEU A 342 -8.30 20.89 -18.14
N GLN A 343 -8.22 22.22 -18.10
CA GLN A 343 -7.77 23.01 -19.24
C GLN A 343 -6.29 22.77 -19.59
N ASP A 344 -5.43 22.50 -18.60
CA ASP A 344 -4.03 22.12 -18.84
C ASP A 344 -3.93 20.75 -19.54
N ILE A 345 -4.75 19.77 -19.13
CA ILE A 345 -4.86 18.45 -19.81
C ILE A 345 -5.38 18.62 -21.24
N ALA A 346 -6.38 19.50 -21.45
CA ALA A 346 -6.93 19.79 -22.77
C ALA A 346 -5.85 20.34 -23.71
N ILE A 347 -5.08 21.34 -23.26
CA ILE A 347 -3.99 21.95 -24.04
C ILE A 347 -2.88 20.91 -24.32
N ALA A 348 -2.49 20.09 -23.34
CA ALA A 348 -1.46 19.06 -23.52
C ALA A 348 -1.87 17.93 -24.48
N THR A 349 -3.17 17.64 -24.60
CA THR A 349 -3.68 16.56 -25.47
C THR A 349 -4.30 17.06 -26.79
N GLY A 350 -4.45 18.38 -26.96
CA GLY A 350 -5.10 18.97 -28.14
C GLY A 350 -6.62 18.80 -28.17
N GLY A 351 -7.25 18.63 -27.00
CA GLY A 351 -8.70 18.45 -26.84
C GLY A 351 -9.42 19.69 -26.29
N VAL A 352 -10.73 19.56 -26.07
CA VAL A 352 -11.61 20.61 -25.56
C VAL A 352 -12.27 20.14 -24.25
N VAL A 353 -12.43 21.06 -23.28
CA VAL A 353 -13.20 20.79 -22.05
C VAL A 353 -14.69 21.05 -22.31
N PHE A 354 -15.50 20.03 -22.11
CA PHE A 354 -16.95 20.09 -22.23
C PHE A 354 -17.60 20.62 -20.96
N GLY A 355 -18.62 21.47 -21.14
CA GLY A 355 -19.45 21.99 -20.04
C GLY A 355 -18.79 23.08 -19.19
N ASP A 356 -17.64 23.62 -19.58
CA ASP A 356 -17.11 24.89 -19.05
C ASP A 356 -18.11 26.04 -19.28
N GLU A 357 -18.07 27.05 -18.42
CA GLU A 357 -18.85 28.29 -18.54
C GLU A 357 -18.44 29.14 -19.75
N SER A 358 -17.20 28.99 -20.25
CA SER A 358 -16.72 29.70 -21.45
C SER A 358 -17.23 29.11 -22.77
N ASN A 359 -17.73 27.86 -22.76
CA ASN A 359 -17.89 27.07 -23.98
C ASN A 359 -19.30 26.47 -24.11
N THR A 360 -19.98 26.77 -25.21
CA THR A 360 -21.38 26.35 -25.45
C THR A 360 -21.52 24.90 -25.96
N LEU A 361 -20.42 24.21 -26.22
CA LEU A 361 -20.41 22.82 -26.67
C LEU A 361 -20.95 21.86 -25.61
N LYS A 362 -21.95 21.05 -26.00
CA LYS A 362 -22.51 19.99 -25.18
C LYS A 362 -21.83 18.65 -25.46
N LEU A 363 -21.93 17.74 -24.49
CA LEU A 363 -21.44 16.36 -24.62
C LEU A 363 -22.19 15.59 -25.71
N GLU A 364 -23.47 15.87 -25.92
CA GLU A 364 -24.29 15.22 -26.95
C GLU A 364 -23.89 15.61 -28.39
N ASP A 365 -23.25 16.77 -28.58
CA ASP A 365 -22.93 17.35 -29.89
C ASP A 365 -21.43 17.14 -30.29
N VAL A 366 -20.67 16.38 -29.49
CA VAL A 366 -19.21 16.13 -29.63
C VAL A 366 -18.77 15.72 -31.03
N GLN A 367 -17.69 16.35 -31.51
CA GLN A 367 -16.99 16.00 -32.74
C GLN A 367 -15.63 15.34 -32.45
N LEU A 368 -15.10 14.61 -33.44
CA LEU A 368 -13.80 13.94 -33.32
C LEU A 368 -12.60 14.92 -33.23
N SER A 369 -12.81 16.20 -33.55
CA SER A 369 -11.87 17.30 -33.31
C SER A 369 -11.73 17.69 -31.84
N ASP A 370 -12.75 17.41 -31.04
CA ASP A 370 -12.90 17.97 -29.69
C ASP A 370 -12.32 17.01 -28.64
N LEU A 371 -12.19 15.73 -29.02
CA LEU A 371 -11.50 14.70 -28.26
C LEU A 371 -9.99 14.89 -28.38
N GLY A 372 -9.32 15.08 -27.24
CA GLY A 372 -7.86 15.13 -27.19
C GLY A 372 -7.25 13.78 -27.59
N GLN A 373 -5.98 13.77 -27.97
CA GLN A 373 -5.26 12.57 -28.40
C GLN A 373 -3.94 12.40 -27.65
N MET A 374 -3.58 11.13 -27.40
CA MET A 374 -2.33 10.73 -26.76
C MET A 374 -1.82 9.41 -27.34
N GLY A 375 -0.50 9.27 -27.42
CA GLY A 375 0.13 8.04 -27.91
C GLY A 375 0.01 6.86 -26.93
N GLU A 376 0.00 7.14 -25.62
CA GLU A 376 -0.17 6.11 -24.59
C GLU A 376 -0.75 6.69 -23.29
N ILE A 377 -1.51 5.88 -22.54
CA ILE A 377 -1.98 6.22 -21.19
C ILE A 377 -1.87 5.00 -20.27
N VAL A 378 -1.48 5.25 -19.01
CA VAL A 378 -1.46 4.27 -17.92
C VAL A 378 -2.30 4.80 -16.75
N ILE A 379 -3.26 4.02 -16.26
CA ILE A 379 -4.15 4.36 -15.14
C ILE A 379 -4.03 3.27 -14.06
N THR A 380 -3.76 3.65 -12.81
CA THR A 380 -3.72 2.74 -11.65
C THR A 380 -4.93 2.97 -10.73
N LYS A 381 -4.92 2.39 -9.52
CA LYS A 381 -5.90 2.69 -8.45
C LYS A 381 -5.93 4.17 -8.09
N ASP A 382 -4.77 4.82 -8.07
CA ASP A 382 -4.58 6.15 -7.46
C ASP A 382 -4.07 7.21 -8.47
N ASP A 383 -3.41 6.79 -9.55
CA ASP A 383 -2.74 7.68 -10.52
C ASP A 383 -3.26 7.52 -11.97
N THR A 384 -3.12 8.58 -12.75
CA THR A 384 -3.17 8.57 -14.23
C THR A 384 -1.93 9.24 -14.81
N LEU A 385 -1.38 8.61 -15.85
CA LEU A 385 -0.22 9.06 -16.61
C LEU A 385 -0.55 9.10 -18.10
N ILE A 386 -0.47 10.29 -18.71
CA ILE A 386 -0.65 10.52 -20.15
C ILE A 386 0.73 10.73 -20.80
N LEU A 387 0.97 10.07 -21.94
CA LEU A 387 2.25 10.14 -22.67
C LEU A 387 2.02 10.41 -24.16
N LYS A 388 2.90 11.20 -24.77
CA LYS A 388 2.84 11.62 -26.18
C LYS A 388 1.48 12.25 -26.49
N GLY A 389 1.05 13.20 -25.65
CA GLY A 389 -0.10 14.07 -25.91
C GLY A 389 0.11 14.84 -27.20
N LYS A 390 -0.93 15.01 -28.01
CA LYS A 390 -0.84 15.60 -29.37
C LYS A 390 -1.27 17.08 -29.39
N GLY A 391 -1.09 17.78 -28.26
CA GLY A 391 -1.28 19.24 -28.17
C GLY A 391 -0.23 20.04 -28.95
N ASN A 392 -0.58 21.27 -29.32
CA ASN A 392 0.36 22.18 -29.98
C ASN A 392 1.42 22.67 -28.98
N LYS A 393 2.70 22.51 -29.30
CA LYS A 393 3.80 22.95 -28.41
C LYS A 393 3.74 24.43 -28.08
N SER A 394 3.38 25.28 -29.05
CA SER A 394 3.19 26.72 -28.84
C SER A 394 2.06 27.06 -27.86
N ASP A 395 1.03 26.23 -27.76
CA ASP A 395 -0.06 26.43 -26.79
C ASP A 395 0.33 25.93 -25.40
N ILE A 396 1.09 24.82 -25.33
CA ILE A 396 1.67 24.29 -24.09
C ILE A 396 2.69 25.27 -23.50
N GLU A 397 3.61 25.80 -24.31
CA GLU A 397 4.62 26.80 -23.91
C GLU A 397 3.95 28.11 -23.45
N ARG A 398 3.00 28.64 -24.23
CA ARG A 398 2.20 29.83 -23.86
C ARG A 398 1.44 29.62 -22.55
N ARG A 399 0.93 28.42 -22.30
CA ARG A 399 0.23 28.07 -21.06
C ARG A 399 1.18 27.91 -19.88
N ALA A 400 2.38 27.36 -20.09
CA ALA A 400 3.42 27.30 -19.06
C ALA A 400 3.86 28.71 -18.64
N GLU A 401 4.02 29.64 -19.59
CA GLU A 401 4.35 31.05 -19.30
C GLU A 401 3.27 31.74 -18.47
N GLN A 402 1.99 31.59 -18.85
CA GLN A 402 0.86 32.09 -18.04
C GLN A 402 0.87 31.60 -16.59
N ILE A 403 1.35 30.37 -16.34
CA ILE A 403 1.45 29.82 -14.99
C ILE A 403 2.68 30.38 -14.26
N ARG A 404 3.80 30.66 -14.95
CA ARG A 404 4.95 31.38 -14.38
C ARG A 404 4.57 32.80 -13.94
N ASP A 405 3.88 33.55 -14.79
CA ASP A 405 3.33 34.87 -14.46
C ASP A 405 2.45 34.82 -13.20
N GLN A 406 1.61 33.78 -13.07
CA GLN A 406 0.76 33.57 -11.89
C GLN A 406 1.56 33.25 -10.62
N ILE A 407 2.67 32.49 -10.72
CA ILE A 407 3.58 32.15 -9.60
C ILE A 407 4.32 33.40 -9.07
N GLU A 408 4.64 34.35 -9.93
CA GLU A 408 5.28 35.62 -9.54
C GLU A 408 4.29 36.62 -8.94
N ASN A 409 3.05 36.66 -9.45
CA ASN A 409 2.04 37.62 -9.01
C ASN A 409 1.20 37.19 -7.79
N THR A 410 1.14 35.89 -7.43
CA THR A 410 0.43 35.48 -6.20
C THR A 410 1.26 35.74 -4.94
N THR A 411 0.59 36.26 -3.92
CA THR A 411 1.11 36.44 -2.55
C THR A 411 0.74 35.28 -1.62
N SER A 412 0.00 34.28 -2.11
CA SER A 412 -0.43 33.10 -1.34
C SER A 412 0.53 31.93 -1.56
N GLU A 413 1.22 31.50 -0.51
CA GLU A 413 2.15 30.36 -0.58
C GLU A 413 1.45 29.07 -1.06
N TYR A 414 0.21 28.84 -0.60
CA TYR A 414 -0.63 27.71 -1.02
C TYR A 414 -0.99 27.75 -2.52
N GLU A 415 -1.31 28.93 -3.07
CA GLU A 415 -1.55 29.05 -4.51
C GLU A 415 -0.24 28.85 -5.28
N LYS A 416 0.87 29.38 -4.78
CA LYS A 416 2.19 29.27 -5.39
C LYS A 416 2.63 27.81 -5.52
N GLU A 417 2.45 27.03 -4.46
CA GLU A 417 2.67 25.57 -4.44
C GLU A 417 1.83 24.86 -5.51
N LYS A 418 0.52 25.14 -5.57
CA LYS A 418 -0.41 24.49 -6.51
C LYS A 418 -0.22 24.94 -7.97
N LEU A 419 0.28 26.15 -8.19
CA LEU A 419 0.71 26.61 -9.50
C LEU A 419 2.04 25.98 -9.92
N GLN A 420 2.99 25.79 -9.00
CA GLN A 420 4.25 25.07 -9.25
C GLN A 420 4.00 23.60 -9.60
N GLU A 421 3.09 22.90 -8.91
CA GLU A 421 2.64 21.55 -9.30
C GLU A 421 2.12 21.51 -10.73
N ARG A 422 1.24 22.45 -11.10
CA ARG A 422 0.66 22.53 -12.46
C ARG A 422 1.70 22.86 -13.52
N LEU A 423 2.63 23.77 -13.21
CA LEU A 423 3.75 24.10 -14.10
C LEU A 423 4.66 22.88 -14.32
N ALA A 424 5.02 22.16 -13.27
CA ALA A 424 5.84 20.95 -13.38
C ALA A 424 5.13 19.87 -14.23
N ARG A 425 3.83 19.65 -14.02
CA ARG A 425 3.02 18.69 -14.79
C ARG A 425 2.83 19.04 -16.28
N LEU A 426 3.09 20.29 -16.67
CA LEU A 426 2.92 20.78 -18.04
C LEU A 426 4.24 21.04 -18.77
N ALA A 427 5.28 21.47 -18.05
CA ALA A 427 6.58 21.86 -18.60
C ALA A 427 7.69 20.81 -18.41
N SER A 428 7.63 19.97 -17.37
CA SER A 428 8.58 18.86 -17.20
C SER A 428 8.09 17.63 -17.96
N GLY A 429 8.87 17.17 -18.95
CA GLY A 429 8.61 15.91 -19.63
C GLY A 429 8.68 14.70 -18.70
N VAL A 430 8.09 13.59 -19.12
CA VAL A 430 8.16 12.30 -18.43
C VAL A 430 9.40 11.54 -18.90
N ALA A 431 10.24 11.11 -17.97
CA ALA A 431 11.28 10.13 -18.24
C ALA A 431 10.69 8.72 -18.25
N VAL A 432 11.02 7.95 -19.29
CA VAL A 432 10.67 6.54 -19.44
C VAL A 432 11.96 5.72 -19.49
N LEU A 433 12.21 5.01 -18.39
CA LEU A 433 13.25 3.99 -18.27
C LEU A 433 12.71 2.69 -18.87
N LYS A 434 13.23 2.28 -20.02
CA LYS A 434 12.93 0.97 -20.61
C LYS A 434 13.99 -0.02 -20.12
N VAL A 435 13.55 -1.08 -19.45
CA VAL A 435 14.43 -2.09 -18.86
C VAL A 435 14.70 -3.20 -19.85
N GLY A 436 15.95 -3.32 -20.30
CA GLY A 436 16.39 -4.35 -21.23
C GLY A 436 16.84 -5.63 -20.53
N GLY A 437 16.73 -6.76 -21.23
CA GLY A 437 17.12 -8.08 -20.74
C GLY A 437 16.97 -9.18 -21.79
N SER A 438 17.53 -10.36 -21.51
CA SER A 438 17.56 -11.50 -22.43
C SER A 438 16.32 -12.40 -22.35
N SER A 439 15.54 -12.28 -21.28
CA SER A 439 14.30 -13.04 -21.07
C SER A 439 13.22 -12.20 -20.37
N GLU A 440 11.95 -12.57 -20.55
CA GLU A 440 10.84 -11.87 -19.88
C GLU A 440 10.95 -11.92 -18.35
N VAL A 441 11.45 -13.03 -17.79
CA VAL A 441 11.63 -13.21 -16.34
C VAL A 441 12.70 -12.25 -15.79
N GLU A 442 13.81 -12.12 -16.50
CA GLU A 442 14.90 -11.17 -16.20
C GLU A 442 14.42 -9.71 -16.31
N VAL A 443 13.69 -9.36 -17.37
CA VAL A 443 13.11 -8.02 -17.54
C VAL A 443 12.13 -7.70 -16.41
N ASN A 444 11.28 -8.65 -15.99
CA ASN A 444 10.35 -8.44 -14.86
C ASN A 444 11.11 -8.20 -13.54
N GLU A 445 12.08 -9.04 -13.16
CA GLU A 445 12.84 -8.87 -11.90
C GLU A 445 13.66 -7.59 -11.90
N LYS A 446 14.37 -7.31 -12.99
CA LYS A 446 15.16 -6.09 -13.13
C LYS A 446 14.26 -4.85 -13.11
N LYS A 447 13.06 -4.92 -13.68
CA LYS A 447 12.06 -3.84 -13.62
C LYS A 447 11.54 -3.61 -12.20
N ASP A 448 11.19 -4.66 -11.46
CA ASP A 448 10.82 -4.55 -10.05
C ASP A 448 11.98 -3.85 -9.27
N ARG A 449 13.23 -4.26 -9.50
CA ARG A 449 14.44 -3.65 -8.93
C ARG A 449 14.65 -2.17 -9.30
N VAL A 450 14.35 -1.76 -10.54
CA VAL A 450 14.40 -0.34 -10.97
C VAL A 450 13.27 0.47 -10.32
N ASN A 451 12.09 -0.11 -10.08
CA ASN A 451 11.01 0.55 -9.36
C ASN A 451 11.38 0.77 -7.87
N ASP A 452 11.88 -0.27 -7.17
CA ASP A 452 12.42 -0.17 -5.81
C ASP A 452 13.40 1.02 -5.70
N ALA A 453 14.42 1.02 -6.58
CA ALA A 453 15.45 2.04 -6.59
C ALA A 453 14.93 3.44 -6.90
N LEU A 454 13.99 3.58 -7.84
CA LEU A 454 13.38 4.86 -8.17
C LEU A 454 12.58 5.44 -7.00
N ASN A 455 11.83 4.60 -6.29
CA ASN A 455 11.05 5.01 -5.12
C ASN A 455 11.94 5.44 -3.96
N ALA A 456 12.94 4.61 -3.60
CA ALA A 456 13.91 4.94 -2.56
C ALA A 456 14.68 6.24 -2.87
N THR A 457 15.04 6.47 -4.14
CA THR A 457 15.74 7.69 -4.56
C THR A 457 14.85 8.93 -4.46
N ARG A 458 13.56 8.85 -4.81
CA ARG A 458 12.59 9.94 -4.57
C ARG A 458 12.48 10.25 -3.08
N ALA A 459 12.26 9.22 -2.25
CA ALA A 459 12.15 9.36 -0.81
C ALA A 459 13.40 10.00 -0.16
N ALA A 460 14.59 9.75 -0.71
CA ALA A 460 15.85 10.35 -0.30
C ALA A 460 16.03 11.80 -0.77
N VAL A 461 15.48 12.15 -1.94
CA VAL A 461 15.48 13.52 -2.48
C VAL A 461 14.47 14.42 -1.76
N GLU A 462 13.36 13.85 -1.27
CA GLU A 462 12.32 14.54 -0.49
C GLU A 462 12.74 14.85 0.97
N GLU A 463 13.10 13.82 1.76
CA GLU A 463 13.34 13.97 3.21
C GLU A 463 14.82 13.77 3.62
N GLY A 464 15.71 13.47 2.68
CA GLY A 464 17.11 13.16 2.94
C GLY A 464 17.38 11.69 3.31
N ILE A 465 18.60 11.42 3.79
CA ILE A 465 19.13 10.08 4.09
C ILE A 465 19.67 9.99 5.53
N VAL A 466 19.66 8.78 6.08
CA VAL A 466 20.20 8.44 7.41
C VAL A 466 21.07 7.16 7.37
N PRO A 467 21.96 6.93 8.36
CA PRO A 467 22.74 5.70 8.48
C PRO A 467 21.87 4.44 8.48
N GLY A 468 22.05 3.59 7.47
CA GLY A 468 21.14 2.50 7.18
C GLY A 468 21.34 1.25 8.04
N GLY A 469 20.72 0.15 7.61
CA GLY A 469 20.82 -1.15 8.30
C GLY A 469 20.17 -1.17 9.70
N GLY A 470 19.25 -0.24 9.95
CA GLY A 470 18.64 -0.01 11.26
C GLY A 470 19.48 0.84 12.22
N THR A 471 20.65 1.35 11.81
CA THR A 471 21.54 2.17 12.65
C THR A 471 20.83 3.46 13.10
N ALA A 472 20.14 4.15 12.20
CA ALA A 472 19.36 5.35 12.52
C ALA A 472 18.36 5.15 13.68
N LEU A 473 17.64 4.02 13.69
CA LEU A 473 16.67 3.69 14.74
C LEU A 473 17.33 3.46 16.10
N LEU A 474 18.55 2.90 16.13
CA LEU A 474 19.36 2.80 17.35
C LEU A 474 19.83 4.18 17.84
N ARG A 475 20.24 5.08 16.93
CA ARG A 475 20.66 6.45 17.29
C ARG A 475 19.54 7.30 17.89
N CYS A 476 18.28 6.99 17.60
CA CYS A 476 17.12 7.65 18.22
C CYS A 476 16.74 7.13 19.63
N ILE A 477 17.35 6.03 20.11
CA ILE A 477 17.01 5.45 21.43
C ILE A 477 17.22 6.45 22.60
N PRO A 478 18.34 7.18 22.71
CA PRO A 478 18.57 8.13 23.81
C PRO A 478 17.57 9.29 23.87
N THR A 479 16.90 9.62 22.76
CA THR A 479 15.83 10.64 22.73
C THR A 479 14.68 10.26 23.66
N LEU A 480 14.43 8.96 23.83
CA LEU A 480 13.37 8.42 24.68
C LEU A 480 13.65 8.57 26.19
N ASP A 481 14.88 8.89 26.59
CA ASP A 481 15.23 9.16 28.00
C ASP A 481 14.80 10.56 28.46
N ASN A 482 14.53 11.47 27.51
CA ASN A 482 14.08 12.84 27.80
C ASN A 482 12.54 12.96 27.90
N LEU A 483 11.80 11.90 27.58
CA LEU A 483 10.34 11.89 27.59
C LEU A 483 9.78 11.81 29.02
N LYS A 484 8.71 12.58 29.28
CA LYS A 484 8.03 12.65 30.58
C LYS A 484 6.62 12.10 30.44
N PRO A 485 6.40 10.80 30.69
CA PRO A 485 5.06 10.21 30.66
C PRO A 485 4.20 10.72 31.81
N SER A 486 2.87 10.71 31.62
CA SER A 486 1.89 11.08 32.65
C SER A 486 1.60 9.96 33.65
N ASN A 487 1.96 8.71 33.33
CA ASN A 487 1.69 7.51 34.14
C ASN A 487 2.59 6.33 33.72
N ASP A 488 2.58 5.26 34.52
CA ASP A 488 3.42 4.06 34.32
C ASP A 488 3.05 3.24 33.07
N ASP A 489 1.79 3.30 32.62
CA ASP A 489 1.34 2.68 31.38
C ASP A 489 1.95 3.37 30.15
N GLN A 490 2.02 4.72 30.16
CA GLN A 490 2.72 5.48 29.13
C GLN A 490 4.24 5.22 29.16
N GLN A 491 4.85 5.12 30.34
CA GLN A 491 6.26 4.70 30.47
C GLN A 491 6.49 3.30 29.89
N THR A 492 5.53 2.40 30.10
CA THR A 492 5.53 1.05 29.51
C THR A 492 5.41 1.10 27.99
N GLY A 493 4.61 2.04 27.44
CA GLY A 493 4.55 2.33 26.01
C GLY A 493 5.89 2.81 25.42
N ILE A 494 6.59 3.73 26.09
CA ILE A 494 7.93 4.18 25.68
C ILE A 494 8.92 3.00 25.70
N ALA A 495 8.87 2.14 26.73
CA ALA A 495 9.73 0.97 26.85
C ALA A 495 9.50 -0.08 25.75
N ILE A 496 8.25 -0.25 25.30
CA ILE A 496 7.92 -1.10 24.14
C ILE A 496 8.60 -0.59 22.88
N VAL A 497 8.49 0.72 22.58
CA VAL A 497 9.13 1.32 21.40
C VAL A 497 10.64 1.22 21.48
N ARG A 498 11.24 1.52 22.64
CA ARG A 498 12.70 1.39 22.87
C ARG A 498 13.23 -0.01 22.52
N LYS A 499 12.48 -1.06 22.89
CA LYS A 499 12.84 -2.44 22.54
C LYS A 499 12.59 -2.77 21.08
N ALA A 500 11.52 -2.22 20.47
CA ALA A 500 11.22 -2.42 19.05
C ALA A 500 12.28 -1.81 18.12
N LEU A 501 12.85 -0.63 18.45
CA LEU A 501 13.88 0.05 17.65
C LEU A 501 15.13 -0.82 17.38
N ARG A 502 15.46 -1.74 18.30
CA ARG A 502 16.59 -2.68 18.13
C ARG A 502 16.34 -3.77 17.10
N MET A 503 15.08 -4.05 16.77
CA MET A 503 14.68 -5.25 16.04
C MET A 503 15.14 -5.31 14.58
N PRO A 504 15.17 -4.22 13.79
CA PRO A 504 15.65 -4.28 12.40
C PRO A 504 17.14 -4.63 12.31
N CYS A 505 18.01 -3.93 13.06
CA CYS A 505 19.44 -4.25 13.13
C CYS A 505 19.66 -5.69 13.65
N MET A 506 18.90 -6.12 14.66
CA MET A 506 18.98 -7.48 15.18
C MET A 506 18.54 -8.54 14.14
N GLN A 507 17.49 -8.28 13.36
CA GLN A 507 17.01 -9.20 12.32
C GLN A 507 17.99 -9.30 11.15
N ILE A 508 18.62 -8.18 10.74
CA ILE A 508 19.67 -8.16 9.72
C ILE A 508 20.87 -9.02 10.16
N ALA A 509 21.34 -8.84 11.41
CA ALA A 509 22.44 -9.62 11.98
C ALA A 509 22.08 -11.12 12.15
N GLN A 510 20.85 -11.44 12.56
CA GLN A 510 20.35 -12.83 12.62
C GLN A 510 20.34 -13.48 11.23
N ASN A 511 19.89 -12.77 10.20
CA ASN A 511 19.83 -13.30 8.84
C ASN A 511 21.24 -13.56 8.29
N ALA A 512 22.20 -12.65 8.56
CA ALA A 512 23.61 -12.82 8.25
C ALA A 512 24.32 -13.95 9.03
N GLY A 513 23.67 -14.53 10.05
CA GLY A 513 24.17 -15.69 10.80
C GLY A 513 25.14 -15.37 11.94
N VAL A 514 25.20 -14.12 12.41
CA VAL A 514 26.08 -13.68 13.51
C VAL A 514 25.29 -13.46 14.81
N ASP A 515 25.98 -13.30 15.94
CA ASP A 515 25.32 -12.95 17.20
C ASP A 515 24.77 -11.52 17.16
N ALA A 516 23.47 -11.43 16.93
CA ALA A 516 22.77 -10.18 16.76
C ALA A 516 22.63 -9.34 18.04
N ALA A 517 22.75 -9.94 19.23
CA ALA A 517 22.74 -9.19 20.49
C ALA A 517 24.10 -8.48 20.68
N VAL A 518 25.20 -9.16 20.35
CA VAL A 518 26.55 -8.57 20.34
C VAL A 518 26.66 -7.47 19.28
N VAL A 519 26.12 -7.69 18.07
CA VAL A 519 26.11 -6.66 17.02
C VAL A 519 25.33 -5.42 17.45
N VAL A 520 24.10 -5.56 17.94
CA VAL A 520 23.28 -4.40 18.36
C VAL A 520 23.96 -3.62 19.48
N SER A 521 24.46 -4.29 20.53
CA SER A 521 25.16 -3.60 21.63
C SER A 521 26.38 -2.83 21.11
N LYS A 522 27.21 -3.45 20.27
CA LYS A 522 28.40 -2.78 19.73
C LYS A 522 28.05 -1.64 18.76
N VAL A 523 26.94 -1.72 18.01
CA VAL A 523 26.47 -0.58 17.21
C VAL A 523 25.97 0.55 18.11
N GLU A 524 25.23 0.27 19.18
CA GLU A 524 24.81 1.29 20.15
C GLU A 524 26.02 2.04 20.76
N ASP A 525 27.09 1.33 21.12
CA ASP A 525 28.33 1.90 21.67
C ASP A 525 29.18 2.70 20.66
N LEU A 526 28.95 2.56 19.35
CA LEU A 526 29.70 3.24 18.29
C LEU A 526 29.20 4.67 17.99
N GLY A 527 30.06 5.48 17.36
CA GLY A 527 29.74 6.86 16.96
C GLY A 527 28.60 6.97 15.93
N THR A 528 28.00 8.17 15.81
CA THR A 528 26.73 8.42 15.12
C THR A 528 26.58 7.72 13.76
N ASP A 529 27.54 7.94 12.85
CA ASP A 529 27.50 7.41 11.47
C ASP A 529 28.01 5.97 11.36
N HIS A 530 28.56 5.40 12.43
CA HIS A 530 29.13 4.05 12.42
C HIS A 530 28.06 3.00 12.70
N GLY A 531 28.14 1.88 11.99
CA GLY A 531 27.20 0.77 12.10
C GLY A 531 27.84 -0.56 11.70
N TYR A 532 27.00 -1.53 11.30
CA TYR A 532 27.43 -2.88 10.93
C TYR A 532 27.10 -3.19 9.46
N ASP A 533 28.14 -3.46 8.68
CA ASP A 533 28.05 -3.95 7.30
C ASP A 533 27.79 -5.46 7.32
N ALA A 534 26.52 -5.84 7.16
CA ALA A 534 26.09 -7.24 7.14
C ALA A 534 26.40 -8.00 5.84
N LEU A 535 26.98 -7.34 4.83
CA LEU A 535 27.49 -7.98 3.61
C LEU A 535 28.95 -8.42 3.83
N ASN A 536 29.78 -7.55 4.41
CA ASN A 536 31.20 -7.80 4.65
C ASN A 536 31.52 -8.32 6.07
N ASN A 537 30.57 -8.30 7.00
CA ASN A 537 30.76 -8.62 8.44
C ASN A 537 31.78 -7.69 9.14
N GLU A 538 31.67 -6.38 8.84
CA GLU A 538 32.58 -5.34 9.33
C GLU A 538 31.82 -4.22 10.06
N TYR A 539 32.53 -3.41 10.84
CA TYR A 539 32.00 -2.20 11.46
C TYR A 539 32.61 -0.99 10.77
N VAL A 540 31.77 -0.14 10.17
CA VAL A 540 32.18 0.89 9.19
C VAL A 540 31.42 2.19 9.43
N ASN A 541 31.92 3.32 8.90
CA ASN A 541 31.08 4.48 8.65
C ASN A 541 30.08 4.12 7.55
N MET A 542 28.79 4.10 7.91
CA MET A 542 27.70 3.66 7.03
C MET A 542 27.51 4.61 5.85
N ILE A 543 27.74 5.91 6.04
CA ILE A 543 27.56 6.92 4.98
C ILE A 543 28.70 6.83 3.97
N GLU A 544 29.95 6.76 4.44
CA GLU A 544 31.13 6.57 3.58
C GLU A 544 31.09 5.25 2.79
N LYS A 545 30.58 4.18 3.41
CA LYS A 545 30.44 2.86 2.75
C LYS A 545 29.27 2.81 1.76
N GLY A 546 28.33 3.75 1.80
CA GLY A 546 27.09 3.68 1.02
C GLY A 546 26.11 2.65 1.55
N ILE A 547 25.84 2.67 2.86
CA ILE A 547 24.78 1.90 3.52
C ILE A 547 23.85 2.91 4.19
N ILE A 548 22.95 3.47 3.38
CA ILE A 548 22.08 4.59 3.73
C ILE A 548 20.62 4.26 3.42
N ASP A 549 19.73 4.56 4.36
CA ASP A 549 18.28 4.37 4.20
C ASP A 549 17.62 5.76 4.00
N PRO A 550 16.61 5.92 3.13
CA PRO A 550 15.88 7.19 2.99
C PRO A 550 15.10 7.53 4.27
N THR A 551 15.19 8.78 4.73
CA THR A 551 14.57 9.21 6.00
C THR A 551 13.06 9.02 6.00
N LYS A 552 12.39 9.32 4.88
CA LYS A 552 10.96 9.05 4.65
C LYS A 552 10.62 7.57 4.85
N VAL A 553 11.39 6.65 4.25
CA VAL A 553 11.15 5.19 4.37
C VAL A 553 11.24 4.74 5.83
N VAL A 554 12.28 5.16 6.57
CA VAL A 554 12.46 4.81 7.98
C VAL A 554 11.34 5.41 8.86
N ARG A 555 10.98 6.68 8.61
CA ARG A 555 9.91 7.42 9.29
C ARG A 555 8.55 6.76 9.11
N THR A 556 8.17 6.46 7.87
CA THR A 556 6.88 5.85 7.50
C THR A 556 6.78 4.43 8.07
N ALA A 557 7.81 3.60 7.87
CA ALA A 557 7.83 2.22 8.37
C ALA A 557 7.65 2.12 9.90
N LEU A 558 8.22 3.06 10.67
CA LEU A 558 7.97 3.15 12.12
C LEU A 558 6.56 3.65 12.45
N THR A 559 6.06 4.63 11.70
CA THR A 559 4.74 5.26 11.92
C THR A 559 3.60 4.28 11.69
N ASP A 560 3.58 3.58 10.55
CA ASP A 560 2.56 2.57 10.21
C ASP A 560 2.57 1.40 11.20
N ALA A 561 3.77 0.86 11.45
CA ALA A 561 3.97 -0.26 12.36
C ALA A 561 3.44 0.04 13.76
N ALA A 562 3.78 1.21 14.31
CA ALA A 562 3.28 1.63 15.62
C ALA A 562 1.78 1.97 15.59
N GLY A 563 1.29 2.63 14.54
CA GLY A 563 -0.11 3.02 14.38
C GLY A 563 -1.05 1.82 14.43
N VAL A 564 -0.76 0.77 13.64
CA VAL A 564 -1.57 -0.46 13.57
C VAL A 564 -1.29 -1.40 14.74
N ALA A 565 -0.02 -1.65 15.10
CA ALA A 565 0.28 -2.58 16.20
C ALA A 565 -0.23 -2.05 17.55
N SER A 566 -0.13 -0.75 17.83
CA SER A 566 -0.72 -0.18 19.03
C SER A 566 -2.24 -0.31 19.05
N LEU A 567 -2.92 -0.12 17.91
CA LEU A 567 -4.37 -0.33 17.81
C LEU A 567 -4.74 -1.80 18.05
N LEU A 568 -4.02 -2.74 17.43
CA LEU A 568 -4.17 -4.18 17.65
C LEU A 568 -4.01 -4.56 19.13
N THR A 569 -3.07 -3.96 19.86
CA THR A 569 -2.91 -4.23 21.29
C THR A 569 -4.12 -3.82 22.14
N THR A 570 -4.94 -2.86 21.68
CA THR A 570 -6.18 -2.45 22.39
C THR A 570 -7.38 -3.40 22.20
N ALA A 571 -7.25 -4.45 21.39
CA ALA A 571 -8.34 -5.38 21.11
C ALA A 571 -8.66 -6.32 22.30
N GLU A 572 -9.86 -6.20 22.87
CA GLU A 572 -10.38 -7.07 23.93
C GLU A 572 -11.40 -8.11 23.43
N ALA A 573 -11.96 -7.93 22.23
CA ALA A 573 -12.87 -8.87 21.59
C ALA A 573 -12.64 -8.92 20.08
N VAL A 574 -12.81 -10.10 19.48
CA VAL A 574 -12.78 -10.28 18.01
C VAL A 574 -13.98 -11.09 17.56
N VAL A 575 -14.64 -10.63 16.50
CA VAL A 575 -15.82 -11.24 15.89
C VAL A 575 -15.42 -11.76 14.50
N THR A 576 -15.53 -13.06 14.27
CA THR A 576 -15.26 -13.69 12.97
C THR A 576 -16.52 -14.31 12.39
N GLU A 577 -16.56 -14.52 11.08
CA GLU A 577 -17.61 -15.37 10.49
C GLU A 577 -17.36 -16.82 10.90
N LEU A 578 -18.40 -17.53 11.34
CA LEU A 578 -18.28 -18.97 11.54
C LEU A 578 -17.88 -19.62 10.20
N PRO A 579 -16.88 -20.51 10.19
CA PRO A 579 -16.57 -21.30 9.01
C PRO A 579 -17.84 -22.00 8.54
N LYS A 580 -18.13 -21.90 7.23
CA LYS A 580 -19.15 -22.76 6.65
C LYS A 580 -18.68 -24.19 6.83
N GLU A 581 -19.52 -25.04 7.42
CA GLU A 581 -19.41 -26.46 7.13
C GLU A 581 -19.52 -26.61 5.61
N GLU A 582 -18.53 -27.23 4.98
CA GLU A 582 -18.70 -27.71 3.62
C GLU A 582 -19.78 -28.78 3.70
N SER A 583 -20.99 -28.43 3.24
CA SER A 583 -22.07 -29.39 3.08
C SER A 583 -21.57 -30.46 2.13
N SER A 584 -21.13 -31.60 2.67
CA SER A 584 -20.73 -32.76 1.90
C SER A 584 -21.86 -33.05 0.93
N MET A 585 -21.63 -32.87 -0.37
CA MET A 585 -22.64 -33.14 -1.38
C MET A 585 -22.93 -34.63 -1.33
N GLY A 586 -23.96 -35.00 -0.57
CA GLY A 586 -24.29 -36.38 -0.29
C GLY A 586 -24.48 -37.09 -1.61
N GLY A 587 -23.62 -38.07 -1.88
CA GLY A 587 -23.69 -38.86 -3.10
C GLY A 587 -25.08 -39.48 -3.18
N GLY A 588 -25.92 -38.95 -4.08
CA GLY A 588 -27.32 -39.34 -4.18
C GLY A 588 -27.41 -40.80 -4.59
N GLY A 589 -27.57 -41.68 -3.60
CA GLY A 589 -27.65 -43.13 -3.75
C GLY A 589 -28.94 -43.54 -4.44
N MET A 590 -29.05 -43.23 -5.74
CA MET A 590 -30.20 -43.57 -6.56
C MET A 590 -30.11 -45.05 -6.94
N GLY A 591 -30.54 -45.91 -6.00
CA GLY A 591 -30.52 -47.35 -6.14
C GLY A 591 -31.32 -47.81 -7.37
N GLY A 592 -30.74 -48.73 -8.14
CA GLY A 592 -31.35 -49.20 -9.38
C GLY A 592 -32.45 -50.24 -9.18
N MET A 593 -33.45 -50.21 -10.05
CA MET A 593 -34.35 -51.33 -10.33
C MET A 593 -34.70 -51.33 -11.84
N GLY A 594 -35.02 -52.50 -12.39
CA GLY A 594 -35.15 -52.73 -13.83
C GLY A 594 -36.40 -52.12 -14.49
N GLY A 595 -36.72 -52.46 -15.74
CA GLY A 595 -36.14 -53.45 -16.66
C GLY A 595 -36.94 -53.51 -17.98
N MET A 596 -36.66 -54.49 -18.86
CA MET A 596 -37.09 -54.53 -20.28
C MET A 596 -36.39 -53.42 -21.12
N GLY A 597 -36.03 -53.57 -22.40
CA GLY A 597 -36.41 -54.55 -23.43
C GLY A 597 -37.49 -53.95 -24.36
N GLY A 598 -37.39 -53.93 -25.69
CA GLY A 598 -36.37 -54.39 -26.65
C GLY A 598 -36.94 -54.25 -28.08
N MET A 599 -36.10 -54.28 -29.13
CA MET A 599 -36.45 -53.91 -30.53
C MET A 599 -36.75 -52.40 -30.73
N GLY A 600 -36.54 -51.77 -31.90
CA GLY A 600 -35.76 -52.22 -33.07
C GLY A 600 -36.14 -51.55 -34.41
N GLY A 601 -35.22 -50.78 -35.02
CA GLY A 601 -35.16 -50.54 -36.48
C GLY A 601 -35.68 -49.21 -37.05
N MET A 602 -34.83 -48.54 -37.87
CA MET A 602 -35.11 -47.44 -38.84
C MET A 602 -35.69 -46.12 -38.25
N GLY A 603 -35.36 -44.90 -38.70
CA GLY A 603 -34.53 -44.37 -39.81
C GLY A 603 -35.26 -43.16 -40.44
N GLY A 604 -34.66 -42.05 -40.88
CA GLY A 604 -33.27 -41.55 -40.92
C GLY A 604 -33.26 -40.05 -41.30
N MET A 605 -32.12 -39.49 -41.77
CA MET A 605 -31.85 -38.04 -42.00
C MET A 605 -31.80 -37.20 -40.69
N GLY A 606 -30.98 -36.16 -40.49
CA GLY A 606 -29.99 -35.46 -41.35
C GLY A 606 -30.30 -33.94 -41.40
N ILE A 607 -29.38 -32.97 -41.25
CA ILE A 607 -27.92 -32.94 -41.04
C ILE A 607 -27.58 -31.70 -40.18
N SER A 608 -26.62 -31.78 -39.24
CA SER A 608 -26.13 -30.61 -38.46
C SER A 608 -24.61 -30.56 -38.29
N ILE A 609 -24.06 -29.44 -38.75
CA ILE A 609 -22.74 -28.78 -38.53
C ILE A 609 -21.90 -29.26 -37.32
N LEU A 610 -20.61 -29.57 -37.57
CA LEU A 610 -19.45 -29.06 -36.80
C LEU A 610 -18.11 -29.43 -37.47
N GLY A 611 -17.10 -28.55 -37.36
CA GLY A 611 -15.76 -28.76 -37.92
C GLY A 611 -14.67 -28.18 -37.00
N ALA A 612 -13.49 -28.80 -36.96
CA ALA A 612 -12.44 -28.51 -35.98
C ALA A 612 -11.03 -28.36 -36.63
N PRO A 613 -10.12 -27.58 -36.02
CA PRO A 613 -8.71 -27.52 -36.44
C PRO A 613 -7.90 -28.77 -35.99
N PRO A 614 -6.72 -29.03 -36.59
CA PRO A 614 -6.20 -30.40 -36.73
C PRO A 614 -5.14 -30.85 -35.70
N ARG A 615 -4.85 -32.16 -35.72
CA ARG A 615 -3.65 -32.80 -35.15
C ARG A 615 -2.88 -33.57 -36.23
N VAL A 616 -1.56 -33.63 -36.11
CA VAL A 616 -0.64 -34.48 -36.90
C VAL A 616 0.55 -34.91 -36.00
N PRO A 617 1.29 -36.00 -36.26
CA PRO A 617 0.99 -37.22 -35.49
C PRO A 617 2.21 -37.99 -34.93
N ASN A 618 1.88 -39.16 -34.34
CA ASN A 618 2.71 -40.36 -34.14
C ASN A 618 3.86 -40.32 -33.12
N ARG A 619 3.71 -41.18 -32.09
CA ARG A 619 4.80 -41.81 -31.34
C ARG A 619 4.57 -43.32 -31.41
N VAL A 620 5.53 -44.07 -31.95
CA VAL A 620 5.44 -45.53 -32.10
C VAL A 620 5.70 -46.23 -30.77
N LEU A 621 5.06 -47.38 -30.56
CA LEU A 621 5.14 -48.21 -29.36
C LEU A 621 5.47 -49.65 -29.80
N LEU A 622 6.50 -50.26 -29.20
CA LEU A 622 6.91 -51.65 -29.43
C LEU A 622 7.14 -52.38 -28.10
N THR A 623 7.02 -53.70 -28.12
CA THR A 623 6.78 -54.56 -26.96
C THR A 623 7.98 -55.45 -26.58
N ALA A 624 7.87 -56.21 -25.48
CA ALA A 624 8.99 -56.73 -24.70
C ALA A 624 9.36 -58.22 -24.91
N SER A 625 10.60 -58.55 -24.53
CA SER A 625 11.15 -59.88 -24.15
C SER A 625 12.41 -59.65 -23.28
N GLY A 626 13.04 -60.61 -22.58
CA GLY A 626 12.78 -62.06 -22.43
C GLY A 626 13.64 -62.68 -21.31
N LEU A 627 13.59 -64.01 -21.15
CA LEU A 627 14.29 -64.88 -20.17
C LEU A 627 14.55 -66.26 -20.83
N PRO A 628 15.28 -67.27 -20.26
CA PRO A 628 15.87 -67.47 -18.91
C PRO A 628 17.44 -67.52 -19.02
N PRO A 629 18.30 -68.45 -18.50
CA PRO A 629 18.29 -69.51 -17.43
C PRO A 629 19.33 -69.32 -16.27
N ILE A 630 19.13 -69.67 -14.99
CA ILE A 630 19.02 -70.95 -14.20
C ILE A 630 20.33 -71.39 -13.46
N LEU A 631 20.17 -71.95 -12.24
CA LEU A 631 21.13 -72.45 -11.21
C LEU A 631 21.53 -71.39 -10.14
N GLY A 632 21.48 -71.66 -8.81
CA GLY A 632 21.02 -72.83 -8.04
C GLY A 632 20.76 -72.50 -6.54
N GLN A 633 20.12 -73.42 -5.79
CA GLN A 633 19.65 -73.26 -4.38
C GLN A 633 20.66 -73.83 -3.33
N PRO A 634 20.49 -73.73 -1.96
CA PRO A 634 19.23 -73.73 -1.17
C PRO A 634 19.14 -72.84 0.11
N TYR A 635 17.99 -72.96 0.81
CA TYR A 635 17.60 -72.30 2.10
C TYR A 635 18.26 -72.86 3.37
N PRO A 636 18.15 -72.16 4.53
CA PRO A 636 17.18 -72.65 5.55
C PRO A 636 16.40 -71.59 6.39
N ARG A 637 15.09 -71.83 6.50
CA ARG A 637 14.22 -71.81 7.72
C ARG A 637 14.06 -70.58 8.67
N THR A 638 12.80 -70.12 8.72
CA THR A 638 11.95 -69.83 9.92
C THR A 638 12.33 -68.78 10.98
N GLY A 639 11.37 -67.90 11.32
CA GLY A 639 11.26 -67.25 12.63
C GLY A 639 10.52 -65.91 12.61
N GLY A 640 9.33 -65.82 13.22
CA GLY A 640 8.55 -64.57 13.28
C GLY A 640 7.87 -64.32 14.63
N LYS A 641 7.86 -63.06 15.05
CA LYS A 641 7.13 -62.37 16.16
C LYS A 641 7.50 -60.89 16.01
N ILE A 642 6.62 -59.90 15.82
CA ILE A 642 5.37 -59.53 16.54
C ILE A 642 5.64 -59.27 18.02
N PHE A 643 5.48 -58.01 18.43
CA PHE A 643 5.44 -57.57 19.82
C PHE A 643 4.28 -56.56 19.99
N HIS A 644 3.45 -56.78 21.00
CA HIS A 644 2.46 -55.81 21.50
C HIS A 644 2.99 -55.20 22.81
N PRO A 645 2.58 -53.97 23.17
CA PRO A 645 2.73 -53.47 24.54
C PRO A 645 1.71 -54.14 25.46
N SER A 646 2.14 -54.58 26.64
CA SER A 646 1.31 -55.24 27.66
C SER A 646 1.22 -54.40 28.94
N ALA A 647 0.05 -54.38 29.57
CA ALA A 647 -0.14 -53.74 30.87
C ALA A 647 0.51 -54.52 32.04
N GLY A 648 0.81 -53.82 33.13
CA GLY A 648 1.25 -54.37 34.42
C GLY A 648 0.62 -53.56 35.57
N GLN A 649 0.46 -54.17 36.75
CA GLN A 649 -0.41 -53.67 37.83
C GLN A 649 0.15 -54.03 39.22
N LEU A 650 -0.33 -53.34 40.27
CA LEU A 650 0.01 -53.53 41.71
C LEU A 650 1.42 -53.01 42.09
N GLN A 651 1.76 -52.55 43.31
CA GLN A 651 1.02 -52.07 44.50
C GLN A 651 2.01 -51.20 45.35
N HIS A 652 1.64 -50.41 46.37
CA HIS A 652 0.31 -50.15 46.94
C HIS A 652 -0.07 -48.64 46.87
N ASP A 653 -0.32 -47.80 47.90
CA ASP A 653 -0.47 -47.94 49.36
C ASP A 653 -1.56 -46.97 49.91
N ARG A 654 -1.54 -46.54 51.19
CA ARG A 654 -2.69 -45.89 51.86
C ARG A 654 -2.35 -44.68 52.76
N GLN A 655 -2.91 -43.52 52.40
CA GLN A 655 -3.58 -42.53 53.29
C GLN A 655 -4.06 -41.33 52.44
N GLY A 656 -5.26 -40.75 52.57
CA GLY A 656 -6.50 -41.28 53.15
C GLY A 656 -7.25 -40.32 54.07
N HIS A 657 -8.07 -39.39 53.55
CA HIS A 657 -9.20 -38.82 54.33
C HIS A 657 -10.40 -38.38 53.46
N ARG A 658 -11.57 -38.35 54.12
CA ARG A 658 -12.95 -38.28 53.56
C ARG A 658 -13.25 -36.92 52.90
N ARG A 659 -13.84 -36.88 51.69
CA ARG A 659 -15.30 -36.85 51.38
C ARG A 659 -16.14 -35.87 52.23
N LEU A 660 -16.82 -34.93 51.55
CA LEU A 660 -18.26 -34.62 51.72
C LEU A 660 -18.82 -33.95 50.43
N ARG A 661 -20.14 -33.76 50.30
CA ARG A 661 -20.83 -33.34 49.05
C ARG A 661 -22.13 -32.56 49.33
N ARG A 662 -22.47 -31.59 48.47
CA ARG A 662 -23.76 -30.82 48.36
C ARG A 662 -24.06 -29.85 49.53
N PRO A 663 -25.01 -28.90 49.40
CA PRO A 663 -25.63 -28.29 48.21
C PRO A 663 -25.53 -26.72 48.18
N TRP A 664 -26.16 -26.07 47.19
CA TRP A 664 -26.50 -24.63 47.22
C TRP A 664 -27.48 -24.28 48.35
N PRO A 665 -27.43 -23.05 48.91
CA PRO A 665 -28.53 -22.39 49.60
C PRO A 665 -29.30 -21.40 48.69
N SER A 666 -30.60 -21.27 48.92
CA SER A 666 -31.50 -20.31 48.24
C SER A 666 -31.78 -19.05 49.09
N LEU A 667 -32.24 -17.97 48.45
CA LEU A 667 -32.66 -16.71 49.10
C LEU A 667 -33.91 -16.88 50.00
N PRO A 668 -34.00 -16.16 51.14
CA PRO A 668 -35.23 -15.89 51.88
C PRO A 668 -35.85 -14.50 51.53
N PRO A 669 -37.12 -14.21 51.92
CA PRO A 669 -37.92 -13.11 51.35
C PRO A 669 -38.15 -11.86 52.27
N ASN A 670 -38.87 -10.87 51.73
CA ASN A 670 -39.24 -9.57 52.31
C ASN A 670 -40.07 -9.60 53.62
N GLN A 671 -39.76 -8.65 54.52
CA GLN A 671 -40.66 -7.80 55.37
C GLN A 671 -39.79 -6.91 56.30
N GLY A 672 -40.11 -5.65 56.64
CA GLY A 672 -41.11 -4.69 56.15
C GLY A 672 -41.42 -3.58 57.20
N TRP A 673 -41.82 -2.36 56.77
CA TRP A 673 -42.42 -1.26 57.59
C TRP A 673 -41.49 -0.55 58.63
N ARG A 674 -41.62 0.73 59.02
CA ARG A 674 -42.21 1.98 58.42
C ARG A 674 -41.78 3.24 59.25
N CYS A 675 -41.61 4.42 58.62
CA CYS A 675 -41.52 5.78 59.25
C CYS A 675 -40.35 6.01 60.26
N GLU A 676 -39.90 7.20 60.67
CA GLU A 676 -40.08 8.63 60.32
C GLU A 676 -38.80 9.38 60.81
N SER A 677 -38.32 10.57 60.39
CA SER A 677 -38.94 11.77 59.79
C SER A 677 -37.87 12.79 59.26
N LEU A 678 -38.31 13.98 58.81
CA LEU A 678 -37.58 15.27 58.78
C LEU A 678 -36.41 15.55 57.79
N ARG A 679 -36.81 15.94 56.56
CA ARG A 679 -36.45 17.19 55.84
C ARG A 679 -34.98 17.67 55.82
N ARG A 680 -34.43 17.80 54.59
CA ARG A 680 -34.28 19.10 53.89
C ARG A 680 -34.23 18.91 52.36
N ARG A 681 -34.55 19.97 51.60
CA ARG A 681 -34.73 19.95 50.12
C ARG A 681 -33.48 20.47 49.38
N ARG A 682 -33.29 19.99 48.15
CA ARG A 682 -33.33 20.82 46.92
C ARG A 682 -33.82 19.97 45.73
N GLN A 683 -34.29 20.62 44.67
CA GLN A 683 -35.17 20.02 43.65
C GLN A 683 -34.46 19.72 42.32
N VAL A 684 -35.16 18.98 41.46
CA VAL A 684 -34.77 18.44 40.15
C VAL A 684 -35.88 18.75 39.13
N THR A 685 -35.54 18.90 37.84
CA THR A 685 -36.45 19.04 36.66
C THR A 685 -37.35 20.32 36.64
N SER A 686 -38.01 20.75 35.55
CA SER A 686 -38.36 20.10 34.26
C SER A 686 -38.47 21.07 33.05
N GLU A 687 -38.08 20.58 31.87
CA GLU A 687 -38.77 20.63 30.54
C GLU A 687 -39.46 21.89 29.94
N SER A 688 -39.00 22.23 28.72
CA SER A 688 -39.80 22.38 27.46
C SER A 688 -40.33 23.74 26.91
N ASN A 689 -39.85 24.03 25.69
CA ASN A 689 -40.58 24.42 24.44
C ASN A 689 -40.95 25.88 24.01
N LEU A 690 -40.68 26.11 22.70
CA LEU A 690 -41.30 27.05 21.70
C LEU A 690 -41.05 28.58 21.78
N GLY A 691 -40.61 29.22 20.67
CA GLY A 691 -40.69 30.69 20.52
C GLY A 691 -39.84 31.49 19.47
N SER A 692 -39.93 31.21 18.16
CA SER A 692 -39.83 32.17 17.01
C SER A 692 -38.74 33.28 16.85
N ARG A 693 -38.06 33.24 15.66
CA ARG A 693 -37.74 34.32 14.67
C ARG A 693 -36.58 35.35 14.84
N ASP A 694 -35.76 35.38 13.77
CA ASP A 694 -34.77 36.34 13.20
C ASP A 694 -35.26 37.79 12.90
N PRO A 695 -34.46 38.73 12.30
CA PRO A 695 -32.97 38.94 12.16
C PRO A 695 -32.59 40.40 12.64
N PRO A 696 -31.86 41.36 11.95
CA PRO A 696 -30.75 41.37 10.97
C PRO A 696 -29.58 42.39 11.20
N SER A 697 -28.57 42.39 10.29
CA SER A 697 -27.70 43.54 9.85
C SER A 697 -26.60 44.11 10.80
N SER A 698 -25.47 44.76 10.43
CA SER A 698 -24.61 44.90 9.22
C SER A 698 -24.27 46.35 8.77
N ARG A 699 -22.98 46.62 8.49
CA ARG A 699 -22.37 47.72 7.65
C ARG A 699 -22.28 49.17 8.18
N VAL A 700 -21.30 49.89 7.58
CA VAL A 700 -21.16 51.35 7.27
C VAL A 700 -20.12 52.20 8.05
N ARG A 701 -18.92 52.28 7.45
CA ARG A 701 -18.09 53.47 7.08
C ARG A 701 -17.90 54.73 7.98
N LEU A 702 -16.60 55.01 8.18
CA LEU A 702 -15.84 56.28 7.94
C LEU A 702 -16.04 57.56 8.81
N GLY A 703 -14.89 58.23 9.05
CA GLY A 703 -14.76 59.61 9.58
C GLY A 703 -14.37 59.69 11.06
N GLY A 704 -13.49 60.59 11.53
CA GLY A 704 -12.58 61.50 10.81
C GLY A 704 -12.30 62.82 11.56
N VAL A 705 -11.03 63.11 11.87
CA VAL A 705 -10.45 64.43 12.30
C VAL A 705 -10.85 64.98 13.69
N ALA A 706 -9.88 65.08 14.63
CA ALA A 706 -9.47 66.36 15.30
C ALA A 706 -8.53 66.24 16.55
N ARG A 707 -7.35 66.88 16.46
CA ARG A 707 -6.62 67.70 17.47
C ARG A 707 -6.24 67.20 18.90
N GLN A 708 -4.92 67.00 19.08
CA GLN A 708 -3.99 67.65 20.05
C GLN A 708 -4.31 67.78 21.58
N ARG A 709 -3.43 67.17 22.40
CA ARG A 709 -2.69 67.70 23.61
C ARG A 709 -1.62 66.63 23.97
N VAL A 710 -0.29 66.86 24.04
CA VAL A 710 0.57 67.74 24.89
C VAL A 710 0.91 67.13 26.27
N MET A 711 2.14 66.56 26.37
CA MET A 711 3.15 66.54 27.49
C MET A 711 2.74 66.10 28.92
N PRO A 712 3.68 65.76 29.86
CA PRO A 712 5.17 65.82 29.92
C PRO A 712 5.87 64.44 29.74
N VAL A 713 7.18 64.23 29.47
CA VAL A 713 8.51 64.85 29.82
C VAL A 713 9.19 64.22 31.06
N GLU A 714 10.31 63.51 30.82
CA GLU A 714 11.63 63.50 31.50
C GLU A 714 12.48 62.32 30.93
N SER A 715 13.83 62.34 30.81
CA SER A 715 14.85 63.41 30.78
C SER A 715 16.22 62.88 30.25
N ALA A 716 17.02 63.74 29.58
CA ALA A 716 18.48 63.62 29.29
C ALA A 716 18.99 62.39 28.44
N GLU A 717 20.19 62.28 27.81
CA GLU A 717 21.23 63.14 27.16
C GLU A 717 22.23 62.19 26.42
N PHE A 718 23.34 62.50 25.70
CA PHE A 718 24.09 63.72 25.35
C PHE A 718 24.87 63.53 23.99
N GLY A 719 24.77 64.47 23.02
CA GLY A 719 25.69 64.63 21.86
C GLY A 719 25.82 63.49 20.80
N GLY A 720 26.32 63.72 19.58
CA GLY A 720 26.56 64.97 18.84
C GLY A 720 27.62 64.87 17.71
N GLN A 721 27.25 65.26 16.47
CA GLN A 721 28.13 65.73 15.35
C GLN A 721 29.17 64.72 14.75
N CYS A 722 29.73 64.87 13.52
CA CYS A 722 29.26 65.45 12.25
C CYS A 722 30.11 64.95 11.05
N ALA A 723 29.47 64.76 9.88
CA ALA A 723 29.94 64.99 8.48
C ALA A 723 31.30 64.48 7.93
N GLY A 724 31.32 64.07 6.65
CA GLY A 724 32.56 63.91 5.85
C GLY A 724 32.47 63.02 4.60
N ARG A 725 32.55 63.60 3.40
CA ARG A 725 32.92 63.00 2.08
C ARG A 725 34.02 63.92 1.45
N PRO A 726 34.50 63.82 0.17
CA PRO A 726 34.28 62.86 -0.95
C PRO A 726 35.59 62.48 -1.73
N VAL A 727 35.46 62.02 -3.01
CA VAL A 727 36.47 62.09 -4.13
C VAL A 727 37.60 61.02 -4.18
N THR A 728 38.11 60.45 -5.29
CA THR A 728 37.59 59.94 -6.62
C THR A 728 38.68 59.09 -7.36
N GLU A 729 38.31 58.39 -8.45
CA GLU A 729 39.09 58.02 -9.68
C GLU A 729 39.86 56.66 -9.85
N ARG A 730 39.61 56.02 -11.02
CA ARG A 730 40.45 55.20 -11.97
C ARG A 730 41.54 54.24 -11.42
N GLY A 731 41.69 52.94 -11.77
CA GLY A 731 41.31 52.15 -12.97
C GLY A 731 42.56 51.53 -13.66
N THR A 732 42.53 50.26 -14.11
CA THR A 732 43.43 49.63 -15.14
C THR A 732 42.99 48.19 -15.51
N ARG A 733 43.61 47.56 -16.53
CA ARG A 733 43.42 46.15 -17.01
C ARG A 733 44.77 45.45 -17.28
N SER A 734 44.84 44.15 -16.99
CA SER A 734 45.75 43.11 -17.52
C SER A 734 45.24 41.74 -16.99
N GLU A 735 45.14 40.63 -17.74
CA GLU A 735 46.22 39.73 -18.23
C GLU A 735 46.95 39.00 -17.06
N ASP A 736 47.19 37.68 -17.07
CA ASP A 736 46.83 36.63 -18.04
C ASP A 736 46.81 35.19 -17.44
N ALA A 737 46.56 34.20 -18.32
CA ALA A 737 46.52 32.74 -18.16
C ALA A 737 47.36 32.04 -17.05
N ASN A 738 46.79 30.96 -16.48
CA ASN A 738 47.19 29.57 -16.83
C ASN A 738 46.09 28.55 -16.48
#